data_AF-A0A2T6DZN2-F1
#
_entry.id   AF-A0A2T6DZN2-F1
#
_cell.length_a   1.000
_cell.length_b   1.000
_cell.length_c   1.000
_cell.angle_alpha   90.00
_cell.angle_beta   90.00
_cell.angle_gamma   90.00
#
_symmetry.space_group_name_H-M   'P 1'
#
loop_
_entity.id
_entity.type
_entity.pdbx_description
1 polymer ?
#
loop_
_entity_poly.entity_id
_entity_poly.type
_entity_poly.pdbx_seq_one_letter_code
_entity_poly.pdbx_strand_id
1 'polypeptide(L)'
;MKQMSRTPILEKPAGRTAPPLRSALAALLLAQAAQAQVSPEAKDAEPKDEIVKVEKLVTEEGFEDKALVLPTEPTRSVFGLSQSLAETPRSATVVNANLLDNLGIRNSEDLIKISPSTYSNFRFGLQGNISIRNQTSDFYFRGMRRIDPQGNFRTMWTANDSLEIVRGPSSPIFGLGRIGGYVNFNPKTARLATTGQYLEEPSGQFRITIGSYDKKIATAEVGGPVTIPFINKKGGYHVYVYNEDSGSYKVNNFDKQQLIQDTLSFNVTDGLRVETGSVWQHSNGGLPGGINRTTRDTISRQTYWDGGFSYQLDENRDGMISEREVRNSYYYGLPQLSTTTNDPARLLSSFGPSLYYNGQANDPLYRNIPWQGNLDLGLARKLNPATITMDQFLAGYTQTYSSAIASYTGVPSVQRQGYQLKVYPTMNVTQPTGKVDQLPNTTGAVSAFFLPPAFDLDPTSWVEKPLNKTMSFGEDYYTANIGCFFLDFISDDHDGYMFKNQTLVDGHNQIKDGRNPFSQRQAVFTAENKTTYEHKLELARWLKIDALASANVYYLDTYRVATSPTDIDFRRSLVHNDATRIEDTFTPNDTFYSMILKRGYDGSPPSFVAKSSYVDSGLGLLTNTTFFEKVNLLLGGRIDYVSAKTTEPAGTYERGGSTNPGAPYSYYASTGMFLPYDISAKDSDYGLSWSSSLTYNPVKGVTLYGTYAQQSLIVNNASAQEFSVRPLLTGQLLGRSKMTEFGSKFSLLKNRLFATLAWYDQTRTSFDPVSTVGGAASSTLSRGWESDLRFVLNDKLTFIAGVTFSRSEYLQGGSISIDARSAGYPDVVDASGKVVIPAEAFGWGGRLQTTIPDSETDYREVEGIPDRVANLTVIYTPTAHWVFQTTVYHQGTFATDRLHTIHVDAATTLDGLVGYRTKKWEVNVNVTNIFNTEIWNRGSFYWLDPKFIRSFEVSYVRRF
;
A
#
# COMPACT_ATOMS: atom_id res chain seq x y z
N MET A 1 -41.91 -40.30 -14.28
CA MET A 1 -41.08 -40.94 -15.32
C MET A 1 -40.40 -39.87 -16.16
N LYS A 2 -39.07 -39.92 -16.26
CA LYS A 2 -38.14 -39.20 -17.17
C LYS A 2 -38.36 -37.68 -17.35
N GLN A 3 -37.57 -36.89 -16.63
CA GLN A 3 -37.21 -35.52 -17.03
C GLN A 3 -35.73 -35.51 -17.44
N MET A 4 -35.49 -35.01 -18.65
CA MET A 4 -34.23 -35.01 -19.38
C MET A 4 -33.25 -33.95 -18.86
N SER A 5 -31.99 -34.35 -18.77
CA SER A 5 -30.81 -33.51 -18.61
C SER A 5 -30.54 -32.65 -19.85
N ARG A 6 -30.24 -31.36 -19.64
CA ARG A 6 -29.52 -30.52 -20.60
C ARG A 6 -28.47 -29.70 -19.88
N THR A 7 -27.22 -30.11 -20.06
CA THR A 7 -26.00 -29.40 -19.76
C THR A 7 -25.82 -28.24 -20.76
N PRO A 8 -25.45 -27.02 -20.35
CA PRO A 8 -24.82 -26.07 -21.26
C PRO A 8 -23.30 -26.22 -21.17
N ILE A 9 -22.72 -26.64 -22.30
CA ILE A 9 -21.29 -26.64 -22.57
C ILE A 9 -20.85 -25.18 -22.71
N LEU A 10 -19.88 -24.74 -21.89
CA LEU A 10 -19.21 -23.45 -22.04
C LEU A 10 -18.22 -23.54 -23.21
N GLU A 11 -18.62 -23.02 -24.35
CA GLU A 11 -17.72 -22.79 -25.49
C GLU A 11 -16.67 -21.72 -25.15
N LYS A 12 -15.42 -21.99 -25.56
CA LYS A 12 -14.35 -21.00 -25.65
C LYS A 12 -14.84 -19.79 -26.47
N PRO A 13 -14.60 -18.54 -26.05
CA PRO A 13 -14.85 -17.42 -26.93
C PRO A 13 -13.82 -17.43 -28.06
N ALA A 14 -14.31 -17.65 -29.27
CA ALA A 14 -13.55 -17.46 -30.50
C ALA A 14 -13.02 -16.02 -30.54
N GLY A 15 -11.73 -15.89 -30.89
CA GLY A 15 -11.04 -14.62 -31.02
C GLY A 15 -11.75 -13.69 -32.00
N ARG A 16 -12.29 -12.59 -31.46
CA ARG A 16 -12.45 -11.35 -32.22
C ARG A 16 -11.34 -10.41 -31.76
N THR A 17 -10.24 -10.44 -32.50
CA THR A 17 -9.22 -9.40 -32.46
C THR A 17 -9.88 -8.07 -32.85
N ALA A 18 -10.05 -7.17 -31.88
CA ALA A 18 -10.28 -5.76 -32.18
C ALA A 18 -9.08 -5.25 -32.99
N PRO A 19 -9.28 -4.48 -34.08
CA PRO A 19 -8.17 -3.95 -34.85
C PRO A 19 -7.37 -2.97 -33.96
N PRO A 20 -6.05 -2.86 -34.16
CA PRO A 20 -5.22 -1.98 -33.36
C PRO A 20 -5.63 -0.53 -33.62
N LEU A 21 -6.16 0.13 -32.58
CA LEU A 21 -6.42 1.57 -32.52
C LEU A 21 -5.11 2.39 -32.47
N ARG A 22 -4.03 1.92 -33.11
CA ARG A 22 -2.69 2.53 -33.08
C ARG A 22 -2.46 3.57 -34.17
N SER A 23 -3.34 3.63 -35.19
CA SER A 23 -3.09 4.46 -36.39
C SER A 23 -4.12 5.58 -36.62
N ALA A 24 -5.30 5.52 -35.99
CA ALA A 24 -6.38 6.46 -36.27
C ALA A 24 -6.35 7.73 -35.40
N LEU A 25 -5.82 7.65 -34.17
CA LEU A 25 -5.78 8.79 -33.25
C LEU A 25 -4.62 9.75 -33.54
N ALA A 26 -3.47 9.23 -34.01
CA ALA A 26 -2.34 10.04 -34.47
C ALA A 26 -2.67 10.83 -35.76
N ALA A 27 -3.49 10.27 -36.64
CA ALA A 27 -3.93 10.94 -37.87
C ALA A 27 -4.97 12.06 -37.62
N LEU A 28 -5.78 11.95 -36.56
CA LEU A 28 -6.74 13.01 -36.20
C LEU A 28 -6.07 14.21 -35.51
N LEU A 29 -5.01 13.97 -34.72
CA LEU A 29 -4.22 15.02 -34.06
C LEU A 29 -3.32 15.81 -35.04
N LEU A 30 -2.87 15.19 -36.13
CA LEU A 30 -2.07 15.86 -37.18
C LEU A 30 -2.93 16.62 -38.21
N ALA A 31 -4.21 16.28 -38.37
CA ALA A 31 -5.08 16.93 -39.35
C ALA A 31 -5.64 18.30 -38.90
N GLN A 32 -5.72 18.56 -37.59
CA GLN A 32 -6.21 19.86 -37.08
C GLN A 32 -5.11 20.93 -36.95
N ALA A 33 -3.83 20.54 -36.96
CA ALA A 33 -2.70 21.48 -36.93
C ALA A 33 -2.38 22.13 -38.29
N ALA A 34 -3.01 21.68 -39.39
CA ALA A 34 -2.66 22.08 -40.75
C ALA A 34 -3.61 23.11 -41.40
N GLN A 35 -4.65 23.59 -40.69
CA GLN A 35 -5.58 24.62 -41.21
C GLN A 35 -5.71 25.81 -40.25
N ALA A 36 -4.61 26.55 -40.08
CA ALA A 36 -4.67 27.93 -39.60
C ALA A 36 -4.01 28.83 -40.65
N GLN A 37 -4.81 29.23 -41.64
CA GLN A 37 -4.41 30.20 -42.66
C GLN A 37 -4.62 31.60 -42.08
N VAL A 38 -3.52 32.30 -41.80
CA VAL A 38 -3.51 33.66 -41.25
C VAL A 38 -3.86 34.66 -42.35
N SER A 39 -4.85 35.53 -42.11
CA SER A 39 -5.07 36.79 -42.86
C SER A 39 -4.77 37.99 -41.96
N PRO A 40 -4.14 39.06 -42.46
CA PRO A 40 -3.67 40.17 -41.62
C PRO A 40 -4.73 41.26 -41.34
N GLU A 41 -4.71 41.69 -40.08
CA GLU A 41 -4.98 43.01 -39.46
C GLU A 41 -6.27 43.82 -39.74
N ALA A 42 -6.90 44.23 -38.63
CA ALA A 42 -7.37 45.60 -38.41
C ALA A 42 -7.21 45.99 -36.92
N LYS A 43 -6.75 47.22 -36.69
CA LYS A 43 -6.35 47.82 -35.41
C LYS A 43 -7.51 48.39 -34.58
N ASP A 44 -7.21 48.50 -33.28
CA ASP A 44 -7.70 49.41 -32.23
C ASP A 44 -9.08 49.18 -31.59
N ALA A 45 -9.05 48.73 -30.33
CA ALA A 45 -9.49 49.50 -29.15
C ALA A 45 -9.12 48.72 -27.87
N GLU A 46 -8.34 49.32 -26.96
CA GLU A 46 -8.02 48.75 -25.64
C GLU A 46 -9.25 48.80 -24.70
N PRO A 47 -9.59 47.69 -24.01
CA PRO A 47 -10.13 47.75 -22.67
C PRO A 47 -9.02 47.42 -21.67
N LYS A 48 -8.89 48.28 -20.67
CA LYS A 48 -8.06 48.10 -19.48
C LYS A 48 -8.62 46.96 -18.64
N ASP A 49 -8.11 45.75 -18.84
CA ASP A 49 -8.09 44.72 -17.81
C ASP A 49 -6.63 44.50 -17.40
N GLU A 50 -6.36 44.48 -16.11
CA GLU A 50 -5.02 44.36 -15.55
C GLU A 50 -4.47 42.95 -15.86
N ILE A 51 -3.55 42.90 -16.82
CA ILE A 51 -2.95 41.70 -17.41
C ILE A 51 -2.02 41.02 -16.40
N VAL A 52 -2.30 39.77 -16.02
CA VAL A 52 -1.40 38.95 -15.20
C VAL A 52 -0.81 37.81 -16.03
N LYS A 53 0.50 37.87 -16.29
CA LYS A 53 1.27 36.78 -16.89
C LYS A 53 1.39 35.60 -15.91
N VAL A 54 1.05 34.40 -16.38
CA VAL A 54 1.31 33.14 -15.67
C VAL A 54 2.84 32.90 -15.57
N GLU A 55 3.27 32.50 -14.37
CA GLU A 55 4.63 32.13 -13.95
C GLU A 55 5.66 33.26 -13.75
N LYS A 56 5.43 34.11 -12.75
CA LYS A 56 6.49 34.63 -11.86
C LYS A 56 5.92 34.83 -10.46
N LEU A 57 6.25 33.94 -9.51
CA LEU A 57 6.02 34.23 -8.09
C LEU A 57 7.13 35.17 -7.63
N VAL A 58 6.84 36.46 -7.78
CA VAL A 58 7.69 37.56 -7.35
C VAL A 58 7.40 37.79 -5.86
N THR A 59 8.38 37.54 -4.99
CA THR A 59 8.26 37.98 -3.58
C THR A 59 8.18 39.51 -3.52
N GLU A 60 7.78 40.09 -2.38
CA GLU A 60 7.53 41.54 -2.20
C GLU A 60 8.70 42.49 -2.63
N GLU A 61 9.87 41.97 -3.03
CA GLU A 61 11.02 42.74 -3.56
C GLU A 61 11.57 42.30 -4.94
N GLY A 62 10.83 41.56 -5.77
CA GLY A 62 11.36 41.19 -7.10
C GLY A 62 12.17 39.89 -7.14
N PHE A 63 12.19 39.10 -6.07
CA PHE A 63 12.90 37.81 -6.06
C PHE A 63 12.02 36.67 -6.58
N GLU A 64 12.62 35.82 -7.42
CA GLU A 64 11.96 34.71 -8.09
C GLU A 64 12.36 33.39 -7.40
N ASP A 65 11.40 32.66 -6.83
CA ASP A 65 11.61 31.26 -6.41
C ASP A 65 11.69 30.37 -7.67
N LYS A 66 12.86 30.36 -8.30
CA LYS A 66 13.12 29.60 -9.53
C LYS A 66 13.03 28.08 -9.35
N ALA A 67 13.01 27.60 -8.11
CA ALA A 67 12.88 26.18 -7.78
C ALA A 67 11.44 25.82 -7.40
N LEU A 68 10.54 26.80 -7.23
CA LEU A 68 9.13 26.66 -6.85
C LEU A 68 8.96 25.75 -5.63
N VAL A 69 9.82 25.95 -4.63
CA VAL A 69 9.89 25.14 -3.43
C VAL A 69 9.00 25.73 -2.34
N LEU A 70 8.83 27.05 -2.28
CA LEU A 70 8.06 27.67 -1.21
C LEU A 70 6.55 27.41 -1.38
N PRO A 71 5.84 27.05 -0.30
CA PRO A 71 4.40 26.85 -0.34
C PRO A 71 3.68 28.19 -0.24
N THR A 72 3.78 29.02 -1.28
CA THR A 72 3.22 30.38 -1.31
C THR A 72 1.81 30.46 -1.87
N GLU A 73 1.31 29.39 -2.49
CA GLU A 73 -0.07 29.36 -2.98
C GLU A 73 -1.05 29.04 -1.84
N PRO A 74 -2.18 29.77 -1.71
CA PRO A 74 -3.24 29.42 -0.78
C PRO A 74 -3.81 28.04 -1.13
N THR A 75 -3.75 27.11 -0.19
CA THR A 75 -4.28 25.75 -0.37
C THR A 75 -5.69 25.68 0.20
N ARG A 76 -6.72 25.92 -0.64
CA ARG A 76 -8.14 25.75 -0.25
C ARG A 76 -8.47 24.31 0.18
N SER A 77 -7.65 23.36 -0.19
CA SER A 77 -7.87 21.93 -0.07
C SER A 77 -7.68 21.36 1.34
N VAL A 78 -6.77 21.89 2.17
CA VAL A 78 -6.41 21.23 3.44
C VAL A 78 -7.60 21.16 4.41
N PHE A 79 -8.37 22.24 4.50
CA PHE A 79 -9.59 22.30 5.32
C PHE A 79 -10.86 22.63 4.55
N GLY A 80 -10.77 23.02 3.27
CA GLY A 80 -11.89 23.55 2.48
C GLY A 80 -11.98 25.07 2.49
N LEU A 81 -11.36 25.73 3.46
CA LEU A 81 -11.33 27.18 3.61
C LEU A 81 -10.11 27.78 2.91
N SER A 82 -10.25 29.02 2.42
CA SER A 82 -9.15 29.77 1.81
C SER A 82 -8.16 30.28 2.87
N GLN A 83 -7.31 29.39 3.39
CA GLN A 83 -6.24 29.74 4.33
C GLN A 83 -4.86 29.47 3.70
N SER A 84 -3.87 30.27 4.08
CA SER A 84 -2.49 29.97 3.74
C SER A 84 -2.00 28.74 4.51
N LEU A 85 -1.01 28.02 3.96
CA LEU A 85 -0.39 26.90 4.66
C LEU A 85 0.25 27.34 5.98
N ALA A 86 0.72 28.58 6.07
CA ALA A 86 1.31 29.15 7.28
C ALA A 86 0.28 29.32 8.41
N GLU A 87 -0.98 29.61 8.10
CA GLU A 87 -2.04 29.86 9.08
C GLU A 87 -2.88 28.62 9.40
N THR A 88 -2.80 27.60 8.56
CA THR A 88 -3.51 26.33 8.72
C THR A 88 -3.00 25.59 9.98
N PRO A 89 -3.82 25.22 10.98
CA PRO A 89 -3.37 24.54 12.20
C PRO A 89 -3.18 23.02 12.01
N ARG A 90 -2.41 22.64 10.98
CA ARG A 90 -2.07 21.26 10.62
C ARG A 90 -0.68 21.15 10.03
N SER A 91 -0.03 20.04 10.31
CA SER A 91 1.16 19.61 9.58
C SER A 91 0.78 19.16 8.17
N ALA A 92 1.23 19.91 7.15
CA ALA A 92 0.96 19.59 5.76
C ALA A 92 2.12 20.02 4.85
N THR A 93 2.33 19.27 3.78
CA THR A 93 3.37 19.49 2.77
C THR A 93 2.70 19.48 1.41
N VAL A 94 2.87 20.56 0.65
CA VAL A 94 2.38 20.68 -0.72
C VAL A 94 3.56 20.67 -1.68
N VAL A 95 3.40 19.91 -2.76
CA VAL A 95 4.46 19.63 -3.74
C VAL A 95 3.86 19.79 -5.13
N ASN A 96 4.49 20.60 -5.97
CA ASN A 96 4.08 20.79 -7.36
C ASN A 96 4.82 19.85 -8.31
N ALA A 97 4.34 19.77 -9.55
CA ALA A 97 4.89 18.90 -10.57
C ALA A 97 6.38 19.15 -10.87
N ASN A 98 6.80 20.41 -10.89
CA ASN A 98 8.20 20.75 -11.17
C ASN A 98 9.12 20.19 -10.08
N LEU A 99 8.72 20.27 -8.80
CA LEU A 99 9.47 19.72 -7.69
C LEU A 99 9.47 18.17 -7.73
N LEU A 100 8.36 17.53 -8.08
CA LEU A 100 8.29 16.07 -8.26
C LEU A 100 9.23 15.57 -9.35
N ASP A 101 9.28 16.29 -10.48
CA ASP A 101 10.14 15.96 -11.61
C ASP A 101 11.62 16.14 -11.25
N ASN A 102 11.98 17.29 -10.65
CA ASN A 102 13.35 17.61 -10.25
C ASN A 102 13.91 16.69 -9.17
N LEU A 103 13.07 16.24 -8.23
CA LEU A 103 13.50 15.30 -7.19
C LEU A 103 13.47 13.84 -7.62
N GLY A 104 13.07 13.57 -8.87
CA GLY A 104 13.01 12.20 -9.36
C GLY A 104 11.98 11.36 -8.61
N ILE A 105 10.90 11.98 -8.09
CA ILE A 105 9.84 11.25 -7.38
C ILE A 105 9.06 10.42 -8.40
N ARG A 106 9.16 9.09 -8.33
CA ARG A 106 8.47 8.16 -9.26
C ARG A 106 7.60 7.14 -8.54
N ASN A 107 7.89 6.89 -7.27
CA ASN A 107 7.18 5.95 -6.42
C ASN A 107 6.88 6.57 -5.05
N SER A 108 6.14 5.81 -4.24
CA SER A 108 5.70 6.25 -2.93
C SER A 108 6.83 6.26 -1.88
N GLU A 109 7.91 5.52 -2.13
CA GLU A 109 9.13 5.48 -1.31
C GLU A 109 9.96 6.76 -1.45
N ASP A 110 9.93 7.40 -2.61
CA ASP A 110 10.64 8.66 -2.87
C ASP A 110 10.07 9.84 -2.07
N LEU A 111 8.79 9.79 -1.67
CA LEU A 111 8.12 10.90 -0.98
C LEU A 111 8.75 11.26 0.36
N ILE A 112 9.47 10.32 0.99
CA ILE A 112 10.23 10.60 2.21
C ILE A 112 11.33 11.64 1.99
N LYS A 113 11.76 11.87 0.74
CA LYS A 113 12.75 12.89 0.36
C LYS A 113 12.19 14.32 0.43
N ILE A 114 10.86 14.48 0.51
CA ILE A 114 10.16 15.78 0.48
C ILE A 114 9.21 16.01 1.64
N SER A 115 8.72 14.93 2.26
CA SER A 115 7.66 15.00 3.26
C SER A 115 8.04 14.16 4.47
N PRO A 116 8.25 14.77 5.65
CA PRO A 116 8.50 14.00 6.87
C PRO A 116 7.33 13.06 7.17
N SER A 117 7.66 11.96 7.85
CA SER A 117 6.73 10.92 8.30
C SER A 117 5.96 10.21 7.19
N THR A 118 6.44 10.25 5.95
CA THR A 118 5.86 9.50 4.83
C THR A 118 6.66 8.24 4.55
N TYR A 119 6.08 7.09 4.88
CA TYR A 119 6.65 5.78 4.62
C TYR A 119 5.76 4.98 3.70
N SER A 120 6.36 4.10 2.91
CA SER A 120 5.61 3.24 2.02
C SER A 120 5.94 1.79 2.28
N ASN A 121 4.91 1.02 2.64
CA ASN A 121 5.02 -0.43 2.70
C ASN A 121 4.57 -0.98 1.34
N PHE A 122 5.48 -1.67 0.67
CA PHE A 122 5.19 -2.33 -0.60
C PHE A 122 4.36 -3.58 -0.32
N ARG A 123 3.22 -3.70 -0.97
CA ARG A 123 2.39 -4.92 -0.91
C ARG A 123 2.57 -5.69 -2.20
N PHE A 124 3.12 -6.89 -2.07
CA PHE A 124 3.53 -7.77 -3.14
C PHE A 124 4.40 -7.04 -4.18
N GLY A 125 5.34 -6.20 -3.71
CA GLY A 125 6.23 -5.45 -4.60
C GLY A 125 5.60 -4.27 -5.32
N LEU A 126 4.29 -4.07 -5.15
CA LEU A 126 3.59 -2.99 -5.79
C LEU A 126 3.51 -1.77 -4.88
N GLN A 127 3.92 -0.63 -5.45
CA GLN A 127 3.70 0.66 -4.82
C GLN A 127 2.20 0.94 -4.70
N GLY A 128 1.75 1.26 -3.48
CA GLY A 128 0.35 1.50 -3.18
C GLY A 128 0.13 2.92 -2.67
N ASN A 129 -0.67 3.00 -1.62
CA ASN A 129 -0.90 4.20 -0.83
C ASN A 129 0.27 4.41 0.14
N ILE A 130 0.40 5.62 0.67
CA ILE A 130 1.48 5.94 1.61
C ILE A 130 0.99 5.71 3.05
N SER A 131 1.92 5.55 3.96
CA SER A 131 1.70 5.55 5.39
C SER A 131 2.23 6.85 5.96
N ILE A 132 1.37 7.59 6.65
CA ILE A 132 1.71 8.83 7.35
C ILE A 132 1.70 8.53 8.85
N ARG A 133 2.79 8.84 9.55
CA ARG A 133 2.94 8.56 10.99
C ARG A 133 2.66 7.07 11.33
N ASN A 134 3.17 6.15 10.51
CA ASN A 134 2.96 4.70 10.65
C ASN A 134 1.47 4.25 10.54
N GLN A 135 0.64 5.01 9.83
CA GLN A 135 -0.73 4.64 9.54
C GLN A 135 -1.00 4.87 8.06
N THR A 136 -1.63 3.92 7.37
CA THR A 136 -2.03 4.12 5.97
C THR A 136 -2.88 5.38 5.85
N SER A 137 -2.57 6.25 4.89
CA SER A 137 -3.31 7.48 4.65
C SER A 137 -4.60 7.24 3.88
N ASP A 138 -5.52 8.21 3.86
CA ASP A 138 -6.59 8.24 2.86
C ASP A 138 -6.08 8.77 1.52
N PHE A 139 -6.83 8.47 0.47
CA PHE A 139 -6.51 8.82 -0.91
C PHE A 139 -7.64 9.67 -1.49
N TYR A 140 -7.34 10.92 -1.82
CA TYR A 140 -8.30 11.87 -2.39
C TYR A 140 -7.84 12.33 -3.77
N PHE A 141 -8.79 12.64 -4.64
CA PHE A 141 -8.55 13.24 -5.94
C PHE A 141 -9.45 14.46 -6.09
N ARG A 142 -8.84 15.64 -6.30
CA ARG A 142 -9.57 16.92 -6.38
C ARG A 142 -10.50 17.17 -5.19
N GLY A 143 -10.11 16.72 -3.99
CA GLY A 143 -10.92 16.88 -2.77
C GLY A 143 -12.01 15.81 -2.54
N MET A 144 -12.13 14.83 -3.44
CA MET A 144 -13.15 13.78 -3.45
C MET A 144 -12.49 12.42 -3.15
N ARG A 145 -13.17 11.52 -2.45
CA ARG A 145 -12.60 10.24 -2.03
C ARG A 145 -12.34 9.35 -3.24
N ARG A 146 -11.16 8.75 -3.29
CA ARG A 146 -10.74 7.87 -4.39
C ARG A 146 -10.51 6.44 -3.92
N ILE A 147 -10.63 5.48 -4.84
CA ILE A 147 -10.32 4.07 -4.57
C ILE A 147 -8.82 3.93 -4.25
N ASP A 148 -8.54 3.24 -3.14
CA ASP A 148 -7.19 3.02 -2.61
C ASP A 148 -6.40 2.08 -3.53
N PRO A 149 -5.20 2.46 -4.03
CA PRO A 149 -4.38 1.62 -4.89
C PRO A 149 -3.73 0.43 -4.18
N GLN A 150 -3.78 0.37 -2.84
CA GLN A 150 -2.92 -0.47 -2.00
C GLN A 150 -2.70 -1.90 -2.51
N GLY A 151 -1.52 -2.12 -3.10
CA GLY A 151 -1.05 -3.43 -3.57
C GLY A 151 -1.72 -3.93 -4.84
N ASN A 152 -2.59 -3.17 -5.53
CA ASN A 152 -3.34 -3.63 -6.69
C ASN A 152 -2.97 -3.02 -8.05
N PHE A 153 -2.60 -1.75 -8.07
CA PHE A 153 -2.07 -1.10 -9.26
C PHE A 153 -1.08 -0.02 -8.87
N ARG A 154 -0.22 0.37 -9.81
CA ARG A 154 0.78 1.40 -9.60
C ARG A 154 0.14 2.79 -9.51
N THR A 155 0.38 3.49 -8.39
CA THR A 155 0.03 4.91 -8.25
C THR A 155 0.84 5.78 -9.22
N MET A 156 0.16 6.65 -9.98
CA MET A 156 0.80 7.58 -10.92
C MET A 156 1.12 8.91 -10.23
N TRP A 157 2.34 9.06 -9.71
CA TRP A 157 2.76 10.26 -8.97
C TRP A 157 3.05 11.48 -9.86
N THR A 158 3.67 11.27 -11.02
CA THR A 158 4.09 12.32 -11.97
C THR A 158 2.96 12.84 -12.87
N ALA A 159 1.81 12.16 -12.89
CA ALA A 159 0.62 12.57 -13.63
C ALA A 159 -0.24 13.60 -12.86
N ASN A 160 0.34 14.29 -11.88
CA ASN A 160 -0.32 15.28 -11.04
C ASN A 160 0.38 16.62 -11.16
N ASP A 161 -0.41 17.69 -11.15
CA ASP A 161 0.09 19.06 -11.08
C ASP A 161 0.56 19.40 -9.66
N SER A 162 -0.20 18.92 -8.66
CA SER A 162 0.17 19.05 -7.26
C SER A 162 -0.27 17.84 -6.43
N LEU A 163 0.50 17.61 -5.38
CA LEU A 163 0.25 16.63 -4.33
C LEU A 163 0.24 17.34 -2.98
N GLU A 164 -0.76 17.02 -2.19
CA GLU A 164 -0.92 17.54 -0.84
C GLU A 164 -0.85 16.38 0.13
N ILE A 165 0.10 16.42 1.06
CA ILE A 165 0.28 15.40 2.08
C ILE A 165 -0.05 16.05 3.42
N VAL A 166 -1.16 15.65 4.01
CA VAL A 166 -1.68 16.21 5.26
C VAL A 166 -1.59 15.16 6.35
N ARG A 167 -0.97 15.52 7.48
CA ARG A 167 -0.72 14.63 8.60
C ARG A 167 -1.76 14.87 9.69
N GLY A 168 -2.25 13.77 10.27
CA GLY A 168 -3.38 13.83 11.19
C GLY A 168 -4.74 13.81 10.48
N PRO A 169 -5.85 13.72 11.21
CA PRO A 169 -7.15 13.44 10.64
C PRO A 169 -7.61 14.51 9.66
N SER A 170 -8.32 14.05 8.62
CA SER A 170 -8.90 14.88 7.59
C SER A 170 -9.90 15.89 8.16
N SER A 171 -10.09 16.98 7.41
CA SER A 171 -11.12 17.96 7.75
C SER A 171 -12.51 17.31 7.70
N PRO A 172 -13.47 17.76 8.53
CA PRO A 172 -14.88 17.40 8.42
C PRO A 172 -15.51 17.47 7.01
N ILE A 173 -14.89 18.15 6.05
CA ILE A 173 -15.38 18.24 4.67
C ILE A 173 -15.10 16.99 3.82
N PHE A 174 -14.20 16.12 4.30
CA PHE A 174 -13.68 14.98 3.54
C PHE A 174 -14.38 13.65 3.83
N GLY A 175 -15.26 13.60 4.82
CA GLY A 175 -15.90 12.36 5.25
C GLY A 175 -15.17 11.65 6.39
N LEU A 176 -15.55 10.40 6.59
CA LEU A 176 -14.80 9.44 7.40
C LEU A 176 -13.38 9.29 6.87
N GLY A 177 -12.41 9.15 7.77
CA GLY A 177 -11.00 9.13 7.39
C GLY A 177 -10.08 8.52 8.43
N ARG A 178 -8.89 8.11 8.00
CA ARG A 178 -7.83 7.50 8.80
C ARG A 178 -7.07 8.57 9.59
N ILE A 179 -6.62 8.23 10.79
CA ILE A 179 -5.95 9.17 11.70
C ILE A 179 -4.56 9.60 11.22
N GLY A 180 -3.88 8.77 10.41
CA GLY A 180 -2.58 9.10 9.83
C GLY A 180 -2.63 10.34 8.94
N GLY A 181 -3.79 10.59 8.35
CA GLY A 181 -4.05 11.70 7.44
C GLY A 181 -4.25 11.21 6.02
N TYR A 182 -3.93 12.06 5.04
CA TYR A 182 -4.35 11.83 3.68
C TYR A 182 -3.39 12.42 2.65
N VAL A 183 -3.46 11.87 1.44
CA VAL A 183 -2.88 12.47 0.24
C VAL A 183 -3.99 12.90 -0.69
N ASN A 184 -3.96 14.14 -1.15
CA ASN A 184 -4.85 14.66 -2.17
C ASN A 184 -4.09 14.93 -3.46
N PHE A 185 -4.60 14.36 -4.56
CA PHE A 185 -4.03 14.42 -5.89
C PHE A 185 -4.80 15.40 -6.75
N ASN A 186 -4.09 16.34 -7.36
CA ASN A 186 -4.66 17.22 -8.38
C ASN A 186 -4.03 16.86 -9.73
N PRO A 187 -4.82 16.40 -10.74
CA PRO A 187 -4.26 15.95 -12.02
C PRO A 187 -3.58 17.10 -12.76
N LYS A 188 -2.68 16.77 -13.70
CA LYS A 188 -2.03 17.76 -14.59
C LYS A 188 -3.06 18.67 -15.27
N THR A 189 -4.21 18.10 -15.62
CA THR A 189 -5.30 18.81 -16.28
C THR A 189 -6.13 19.72 -15.36
N ALA A 190 -5.95 19.67 -14.04
CA ALA A 190 -6.63 20.58 -13.09
C ALA A 190 -6.05 21.99 -13.06
N ARG A 191 -4.93 22.26 -13.74
CA ARG A 191 -4.28 23.58 -13.75
C ARG A 191 -5.20 24.72 -14.23
N LEU A 192 -6.18 24.41 -15.08
CA LEU A 192 -7.23 25.35 -15.51
C LEU A 192 -8.19 25.75 -14.37
N ALA A 193 -8.39 24.87 -13.38
CA ALA A 193 -9.27 25.10 -12.25
C ALA A 193 -8.72 26.13 -11.27
N THR A 194 -7.40 26.08 -11.03
CA THR A 194 -6.68 26.88 -10.04
C THR A 194 -6.50 28.33 -10.47
N THR A 195 -6.25 28.59 -11.75
CA THR A 195 -6.08 29.97 -12.27
C THR A 195 -7.41 30.67 -12.55
N GLY A 196 -8.52 29.93 -12.69
CA GLY A 196 -9.84 30.49 -13.00
C GLY A 196 -9.92 31.21 -14.35
N GLN A 197 -8.85 31.16 -15.14
CA GLN A 197 -8.67 31.92 -16.36
C GLN A 197 -8.10 31.00 -17.45
N TYR A 198 -8.70 31.11 -18.64
CA TYR A 198 -8.29 30.35 -19.80
C TYR A 198 -6.90 30.78 -20.25
N LEU A 199 -6.10 29.82 -20.72
CA LEU A 199 -4.87 30.15 -21.43
C LEU A 199 -5.20 31.07 -22.62
N GLU A 200 -4.42 32.13 -22.81
CA GLU A 200 -4.64 33.10 -23.89
C GLU A 200 -4.39 32.47 -25.27
N GLU A 201 -3.43 31.55 -25.34
CA GLU A 201 -3.01 30.83 -26.53
C GLU A 201 -2.84 29.33 -26.23
N PRO A 202 -2.98 28.45 -27.24
CA PRO A 202 -2.62 27.06 -27.10
C PRO A 202 -1.14 26.92 -26.71
N SER A 203 -0.86 26.22 -25.62
CA SER A 203 0.49 25.92 -25.16
C SER A 203 0.59 24.45 -24.77
N GLY A 204 1.80 23.90 -24.90
CA GLY A 204 2.00 22.49 -24.59
C GLY A 204 3.44 22.13 -24.29
N GLN A 205 3.59 20.90 -23.83
CA GLN A 205 4.88 20.33 -23.53
C GLN A 205 4.92 18.86 -23.95
N PHE A 206 6.08 18.43 -24.44
CA PHE A 206 6.40 17.02 -24.61
C PHE A 206 7.67 16.69 -23.82
N ARG A 207 7.70 15.51 -23.19
CA ARG A 207 8.84 15.01 -22.42
C ARG A 207 9.15 13.58 -22.82
N ILE A 208 10.43 13.27 -22.96
CA ILE A 208 10.96 11.90 -23.02
C ILE A 208 11.89 11.70 -21.83
N THR A 209 11.76 10.58 -21.13
CA THR A 209 12.71 10.14 -20.11
C THR A 209 13.21 8.75 -20.47
N ILE A 210 14.54 8.58 -20.50
CA ILE A 210 15.21 7.29 -20.66
C ILE A 210 16.16 7.05 -19.49
N GLY A 211 16.46 5.80 -19.17
CA GLY A 211 17.35 5.54 -18.03
C GLY A 211 17.75 4.08 -17.82
N SER A 212 18.35 3.83 -16.67
CA SER A 212 18.69 2.49 -16.20
C SER A 212 17.50 1.56 -16.21
N TYR A 213 17.80 0.26 -16.35
CA TYR A 213 16.79 -0.81 -16.35
C TYR A 213 15.78 -0.68 -17.50
N ASP A 214 16.27 -0.28 -18.67
CA ASP A 214 15.44 -0.08 -19.87
C ASP A 214 14.26 0.88 -19.66
N LYS A 215 14.43 1.90 -18.80
CA LYS A 215 13.40 2.89 -18.52
C LYS A 215 13.10 3.71 -19.77
N LYS A 216 11.82 3.80 -20.15
CA LYS A 216 11.33 4.59 -21.29
C LYS A 216 9.96 5.18 -20.95
N ILE A 217 9.91 6.51 -20.84
CA ILE A 217 8.68 7.25 -20.57
C ILE A 217 8.54 8.36 -21.61
N ALA A 218 7.34 8.51 -22.15
CA ALA A 218 6.96 9.63 -23.01
C ALA A 218 5.68 10.26 -22.48
N THR A 219 5.67 11.59 -22.33
CA THR A 219 4.48 12.34 -21.91
C THR A 219 4.26 13.52 -22.85
N ALA A 220 3.00 13.86 -23.10
CA ALA A 220 2.65 15.07 -23.84
C ALA A 220 1.46 15.76 -23.18
N GLU A 221 1.42 17.07 -23.24
CA GLU A 221 0.32 17.87 -22.72
C GLU A 221 0.06 19.07 -23.61
N VAL A 222 -1.21 19.44 -23.74
CA VAL A 222 -1.65 20.60 -24.51
C VAL A 222 -2.90 21.19 -23.87
N GLY A 223 -2.87 22.49 -23.63
CA GLY A 223 -4.01 23.24 -23.13
C GLY A 223 -4.18 24.55 -23.88
N GLY A 224 -5.40 25.05 -23.92
CA GLY A 224 -5.70 26.29 -24.63
C GLY A 224 -7.14 26.75 -24.45
N PRO A 225 -7.48 27.92 -25.02
CA PRO A 225 -8.86 28.39 -25.05
C PRO A 225 -9.68 27.57 -26.05
N VAL A 226 -10.97 27.39 -25.78
CA VAL A 226 -11.94 26.75 -26.68
C VAL A 226 -13.28 27.48 -26.62
N THR A 227 -13.99 27.55 -27.74
CA THR A 227 -15.40 27.99 -27.75
C THR A 227 -16.28 26.76 -27.89
N ILE A 228 -17.19 26.56 -26.94
CA ILE A 228 -18.06 25.39 -26.92
C ILE A 228 -19.23 25.63 -27.89
N PRO A 229 -19.31 24.93 -29.04
CA PRO A 229 -20.20 25.34 -30.13
C PRO A 229 -21.68 25.31 -29.79
N PHE A 230 -22.09 24.38 -28.92
CA PHE A 230 -23.50 24.14 -28.58
C PHE A 230 -24.07 25.09 -27.52
N ILE A 231 -23.23 25.84 -26.80
CA ILE A 231 -23.65 26.86 -25.83
C ILE A 231 -23.09 28.26 -26.12
N ASN A 232 -22.25 28.42 -27.16
CA ASN A 232 -21.58 29.66 -27.53
C ASN A 232 -20.90 30.37 -26.35
N LYS A 233 -20.26 29.59 -25.47
CA LYS A 233 -19.50 30.08 -24.32
C LYS A 233 -18.01 29.82 -24.51
N LYS A 234 -17.20 30.77 -24.04
CA LYS A 234 -15.74 30.62 -23.95
C LYS A 234 -15.39 29.69 -22.80
N GLY A 235 -14.44 28.81 -23.05
CA GLY A 235 -13.92 27.81 -22.14
C GLY A 235 -12.43 27.58 -22.34
N GLY A 236 -11.88 26.64 -21.60
CA GLY A 236 -10.51 26.16 -21.74
C GLY A 236 -10.48 24.63 -21.67
N TYR A 237 -9.56 24.04 -22.43
CA TYR A 237 -9.32 22.60 -22.43
C TYR A 237 -7.88 22.31 -22.03
N HIS A 238 -7.65 21.16 -21.42
CA HIS A 238 -6.31 20.62 -21.17
C HIS A 238 -6.35 19.10 -21.32
N VAL A 239 -5.41 18.56 -22.10
CA VAL A 239 -5.23 17.12 -22.30
C VAL A 239 -3.80 16.75 -21.94
N TYR A 240 -3.64 15.66 -21.18
CA TYR A 240 -2.35 15.10 -20.80
C TYR A 240 -2.31 13.61 -21.13
N VAL A 241 -1.21 13.14 -21.71
CA VAL A 241 -0.97 11.73 -22.02
C VAL A 241 0.34 11.26 -21.41
N TYR A 242 0.34 10.04 -20.87
CA TYR A 242 1.50 9.37 -20.31
C TYR A 242 1.61 7.96 -20.91
N ASN A 243 2.81 7.62 -21.33
CA ASN A 243 3.15 6.28 -21.81
C ASN A 243 4.49 5.85 -21.21
N GLU A 244 4.53 4.67 -20.63
CA GLU A 244 5.73 4.05 -20.08
C GLU A 244 5.82 2.60 -20.55
N ASP A 245 7.03 2.19 -20.92
CA ASP A 245 7.43 0.82 -21.19
C ASP A 245 8.85 0.64 -20.64
N SER A 246 8.93 0.44 -19.33
CA SER A 246 10.17 0.34 -18.58
C SER A 246 10.43 -1.09 -18.12
N GLY A 247 11.69 -1.51 -18.16
CA GLY A 247 12.15 -2.69 -17.44
C GLY A 247 12.35 -2.41 -15.93
N SER A 248 12.98 -3.35 -15.24
CA SER A 248 13.26 -3.23 -13.81
C SER A 248 14.63 -3.79 -13.43
N TYR A 249 15.16 -3.35 -12.29
CA TYR A 249 16.29 -3.99 -11.63
C TYR A 249 15.94 -5.42 -11.17
N LYS A 250 14.67 -5.65 -10.83
CA LYS A 250 14.18 -6.99 -10.48
C LYS A 250 13.90 -7.80 -11.74
N VAL A 251 14.28 -9.07 -11.72
CA VAL A 251 13.99 -10.02 -12.79
C VAL A 251 12.48 -10.27 -12.87
N ASN A 252 11.94 -10.37 -14.10
CA ASN A 252 10.50 -10.53 -14.38
C ASN A 252 9.63 -9.42 -13.77
N ASN A 253 10.22 -8.25 -13.56
CA ASN A 253 9.48 -7.05 -13.23
C ASN A 253 9.62 -6.03 -14.37
N PHE A 254 8.53 -5.34 -14.63
CA PHE A 254 8.42 -4.34 -15.68
C PHE A 254 7.27 -3.39 -15.34
N ASP A 255 7.27 -2.24 -15.99
CA ASP A 255 6.29 -1.19 -15.79
C ASP A 255 5.76 -0.73 -17.15
N LYS A 256 4.49 -1.03 -17.41
CA LYS A 256 3.77 -0.60 -18.62
C LYS A 256 2.54 0.20 -18.23
N GLN A 257 2.64 1.51 -18.34
CA GLN A 257 1.59 2.44 -17.92
C GLN A 257 1.13 3.27 -19.11
N GLN A 258 -0.18 3.38 -19.28
CA GLN A 258 -0.80 4.27 -20.24
C GLN A 258 -1.86 5.06 -19.51
N LEU A 259 -1.81 6.38 -19.61
CA LEU A 259 -2.78 7.25 -18.97
C LEU A 259 -3.12 8.43 -19.88
N ILE A 260 -4.41 8.76 -19.92
CA ILE A 260 -4.95 9.95 -20.57
C ILE A 260 -5.77 10.70 -19.54
N GLN A 261 -5.54 12.01 -19.43
CA GLN A 261 -6.35 12.93 -18.66
C GLN A 261 -6.88 14.01 -19.60
N ASP A 262 -8.13 14.39 -19.39
CA ASP A 262 -8.74 15.53 -20.05
C ASP A 262 -9.54 16.37 -19.04
N THR A 263 -9.57 17.67 -19.27
CA THR A 263 -10.42 18.61 -18.54
C THR A 263 -10.95 19.66 -19.51
N LEU A 264 -12.23 20.00 -19.35
CA LEU A 264 -12.91 21.12 -19.98
C LEU A 264 -13.51 22.00 -18.88
N SER A 265 -13.25 23.29 -18.93
CA SER A 265 -13.81 24.29 -18.00
C SER A 265 -14.44 25.43 -18.78
N PHE A 266 -15.63 25.87 -18.39
CA PHE A 266 -16.33 26.97 -19.05
C PHE A 266 -17.31 27.70 -18.12
N ASN A 267 -17.51 28.99 -18.38
CA ASN A 267 -18.46 29.82 -17.64
C ASN A 267 -19.84 29.73 -18.29
N VAL A 268 -20.82 29.22 -17.55
CA VAL A 268 -22.24 29.20 -17.96
C VAL A 268 -22.83 30.61 -17.81
N THR A 269 -22.57 31.25 -16.68
CA THR A 269 -22.88 32.65 -16.38
C THR A 269 -21.64 33.34 -15.79
N ASP A 270 -21.71 34.64 -15.52
CA ASP A 270 -20.58 35.39 -14.91
C ASP A 270 -20.23 34.90 -13.49
N GLY A 271 -21.16 34.21 -12.83
CA GLY A 271 -20.96 33.65 -11.49
C GLY A 271 -21.01 32.13 -11.40
N LEU A 272 -21.18 31.41 -12.51
CA LEU A 272 -21.24 29.93 -12.52
C LEU A 272 -20.29 29.35 -13.54
N ARG A 273 -19.29 28.62 -13.03
CA ARG A 273 -18.34 27.83 -13.80
C ARG A 273 -18.68 26.34 -13.71
N VAL A 274 -18.57 25.66 -14.84
CA VAL A 274 -18.67 24.20 -14.93
C VAL A 274 -17.30 23.65 -15.33
N GLU A 275 -16.86 22.62 -14.61
CA GLU A 275 -15.65 21.89 -14.92
C GLU A 275 -15.96 20.40 -15.02
N THR A 276 -15.48 19.74 -16.07
CA THR A 276 -15.65 18.30 -16.26
C THR A 276 -14.42 17.70 -16.91
N GLY A 277 -14.18 16.42 -16.68
CA GLY A 277 -13.04 15.74 -17.24
C GLY A 277 -13.00 14.28 -16.86
N SER A 278 -12.00 13.59 -17.39
CA SER A 278 -11.82 12.17 -17.16
C SER A 278 -10.35 11.77 -17.04
N VAL A 279 -10.12 10.63 -16.37
CA VAL A 279 -8.83 9.96 -16.30
C VAL A 279 -9.03 8.51 -16.70
N TRP A 280 -8.33 8.09 -17.74
CA TRP A 280 -8.29 6.70 -18.20
C TRP A 280 -6.88 6.17 -18.01
N GLN A 281 -6.74 5.06 -17.30
CA GLN A 281 -5.45 4.42 -17.05
C GLN A 281 -5.51 2.92 -17.35
N HIS A 282 -4.55 2.45 -18.13
CA HIS A 282 -4.21 1.04 -18.26
C HIS A 282 -2.84 0.83 -17.60
N SER A 283 -2.81 -0.03 -16.58
CA SER A 283 -1.62 -0.36 -15.81
C SER A 283 -1.33 -1.84 -15.93
N ASN A 284 -0.11 -2.19 -16.33
CA ASN A 284 0.36 -3.56 -16.39
C ASN A 284 1.81 -3.60 -15.89
N GLY A 285 2.13 -4.52 -15.00
CA GLY A 285 3.47 -4.60 -14.44
C GLY A 285 3.71 -5.88 -13.67
N GLY A 286 4.96 -6.11 -13.28
CA GLY A 286 5.33 -7.21 -12.40
C GLY A 286 4.99 -6.94 -10.93
N LEU A 287 5.07 -7.98 -10.10
CA LEU A 287 4.79 -7.91 -8.66
C LEU A 287 5.97 -8.49 -7.86
N PRO A 288 7.10 -7.76 -7.72
CA PRO A 288 8.26 -8.25 -6.99
C PRO A 288 8.04 -8.17 -5.47
N GLY A 289 7.35 -9.16 -4.90
CA GLY A 289 6.98 -9.24 -3.48
C GLY A 289 8.09 -9.06 -2.44
N GLY A 290 9.30 -9.52 -2.75
CA GLY A 290 10.50 -9.38 -1.93
C GLY A 290 11.33 -10.65 -1.84
N ILE A 291 12.41 -10.62 -1.07
CA ILE A 291 13.24 -11.81 -0.81
C ILE A 291 12.55 -12.66 0.25
N ASN A 292 12.16 -13.89 -0.09
CA ASN A 292 11.64 -14.87 0.87
C ASN A 292 12.80 -15.53 1.66
N ARG A 293 12.51 -16.40 2.63
CA ARG A 293 13.54 -17.11 3.44
C ARG A 293 14.58 -16.19 4.11
N THR A 294 14.15 -14.99 4.53
CA THR A 294 15.04 -14.04 5.20
C THR A 294 15.46 -14.57 6.58
N THR A 295 16.77 -14.59 6.81
CA THR A 295 17.40 -14.96 8.09
C THR A 295 18.10 -13.74 8.69
N ARG A 296 18.58 -13.88 9.93
CA ARG A 296 19.41 -12.86 10.58
C ARG A 296 20.66 -12.50 9.76
N ASP A 297 21.19 -13.45 9.01
CA ASP A 297 22.42 -13.31 8.24
C ASP A 297 22.19 -12.71 6.83
N THR A 298 20.94 -12.64 6.36
CA THR A 298 20.62 -12.13 5.02
C THR A 298 21.14 -10.70 4.78
N ILE A 299 21.07 -9.83 5.77
CA ILE A 299 21.57 -8.44 5.66
C ILE A 299 23.08 -8.37 5.97
N SER A 300 23.52 -8.99 7.06
CA SER A 300 24.90 -8.84 7.57
C SER A 300 25.94 -9.58 6.72
N ARG A 301 25.58 -10.75 6.16
CA ARG A 301 26.46 -11.60 5.35
C ARG A 301 26.10 -11.59 3.88
N GLN A 302 24.95 -11.03 3.50
CA GLN A 302 24.47 -10.96 2.12
C GLN A 302 24.36 -12.36 1.50
N THR A 303 23.80 -13.31 2.27
CA THR A 303 23.61 -14.70 1.87
C THR A 303 22.13 -15.09 1.84
N TYR A 304 21.83 -16.14 1.09
CA TYR A 304 20.51 -16.75 0.95
C TYR A 304 20.64 -18.26 1.08
N TRP A 305 19.69 -18.89 1.78
CA TRP A 305 19.62 -20.34 1.90
C TRP A 305 18.77 -20.97 0.79
N ASP A 306 19.47 -21.58 -0.16
CA ASP A 306 18.87 -22.44 -1.18
C ASP A 306 18.68 -23.85 -0.61
N GLY A 307 17.61 -24.52 -1.03
CA GLY A 307 17.25 -25.82 -0.50
C GLY A 307 15.86 -26.24 -0.94
N GLY A 308 15.71 -27.55 -1.16
CA GLY A 308 14.53 -28.19 -1.71
C GLY A 308 13.81 -29.09 -0.70
N PHE A 309 12.71 -29.65 -1.19
CA PHE A 309 11.84 -30.57 -0.48
C PHE A 309 11.91 -31.93 -1.18
N SER A 310 11.95 -33.00 -0.39
CA SER A 310 12.10 -34.36 -0.92
C SER A 310 10.79 -34.90 -1.51
N TYR A 311 9.64 -34.33 -1.14
CA TYR A 311 8.33 -34.72 -1.65
C TYR A 311 7.98 -34.01 -2.96
N GLN A 312 7.61 -34.80 -3.97
CA GLN A 312 7.11 -34.33 -5.25
C GLN A 312 5.61 -34.01 -5.15
N LEU A 313 5.27 -32.73 -5.00
CA LEU A 313 3.90 -32.20 -5.00
C LEU A 313 3.23 -32.26 -6.36
N ASP A 314 3.95 -32.03 -7.46
CA ASP A 314 3.40 -32.24 -8.81
C ASP A 314 3.33 -33.76 -9.07
N GLU A 315 2.32 -34.39 -8.46
CA GLU A 315 2.08 -35.83 -8.45
C GLU A 315 1.77 -36.33 -9.86
N ASN A 316 1.06 -35.52 -10.65
CA ASN A 316 0.61 -35.89 -11.99
C ASN A 316 1.62 -35.53 -13.11
N ARG A 317 2.65 -34.74 -12.80
CA ARG A 317 3.73 -34.29 -13.70
C ARG A 317 3.27 -33.42 -14.85
N ASP A 318 2.24 -32.60 -14.64
CA ASP A 318 1.76 -31.62 -15.63
C ASP A 318 2.52 -30.29 -15.58
N GLY A 319 3.47 -30.15 -14.64
CA GLY A 319 4.30 -28.96 -14.49
C GLY A 319 3.73 -27.92 -13.52
N MET A 320 2.55 -28.15 -12.95
CA MET A 320 1.82 -27.19 -12.13
C MET A 320 1.12 -27.87 -10.95
N ILE A 321 1.40 -27.40 -9.73
CA ILE A 321 0.77 -27.92 -8.52
C ILE A 321 -0.68 -27.40 -8.41
N SER A 322 -1.61 -28.34 -8.31
CA SER A 322 -3.04 -28.11 -8.04
C SER A 322 -3.38 -28.17 -6.56
N GLU A 323 -4.53 -27.62 -6.17
CA GLU A 323 -5.04 -27.73 -4.80
C GLU A 323 -5.32 -29.19 -4.41
N ARG A 324 -5.68 -30.05 -5.37
CA ARG A 324 -5.81 -31.49 -5.12
C ARG A 324 -4.49 -32.09 -4.67
N GLU A 325 -3.42 -31.78 -5.37
CA GLU A 325 -2.07 -32.27 -5.06
C GLU A 325 -1.56 -31.74 -3.72
N VAL A 326 -1.76 -30.45 -3.44
CA VAL A 326 -1.50 -29.89 -2.12
C VAL A 326 -2.24 -30.70 -1.08
N ARG A 327 -3.53 -30.97 -1.24
CA ARG A 327 -4.31 -31.74 -0.26
C ARG A 327 -3.92 -33.22 -0.18
N ASN A 328 -3.59 -33.87 -1.29
CA ASN A 328 -3.13 -35.26 -1.33
C ASN A 328 -1.80 -35.42 -0.59
N SER A 329 -0.92 -34.43 -0.69
CA SER A 329 0.38 -34.43 -0.02
C SER A 329 0.28 -34.50 1.50
N TYR A 330 -0.79 -33.94 2.09
CA TYR A 330 -1.06 -34.08 3.53
C TYR A 330 -1.36 -35.52 3.96
N TYR A 331 -1.72 -36.39 3.00
CA TYR A 331 -2.10 -37.78 3.19
C TYR A 331 -1.30 -38.74 2.28
N TYR A 332 -0.02 -38.45 2.05
CA TYR A 332 0.91 -39.36 1.34
C TYR A 332 0.48 -39.69 -0.10
N GLY A 333 -0.09 -38.72 -0.81
CA GLY A 333 -0.52 -38.92 -2.20
C GLY A 333 -1.78 -39.77 -2.36
N LEU A 334 -2.48 -40.10 -1.27
CA LEU A 334 -3.75 -40.82 -1.35
C LEU A 334 -4.82 -39.93 -2.00
N PRO A 335 -5.36 -40.32 -3.17
CA PRO A 335 -6.34 -39.52 -3.88
C PRO A 335 -7.61 -39.35 -3.04
N GLN A 336 -8.19 -38.16 -3.10
CA GLN A 336 -9.51 -37.93 -2.52
C GLN A 336 -10.58 -38.71 -3.28
N LEU A 337 -11.41 -39.47 -2.56
CA LEU A 337 -12.46 -40.30 -3.15
C LEU A 337 -13.60 -39.49 -3.80
N SER A 338 -13.64 -38.17 -3.61
CA SER A 338 -14.62 -37.29 -4.24
C SER A 338 -14.04 -35.93 -4.62
N THR A 339 -14.32 -35.52 -5.85
CA THR A 339 -13.97 -34.22 -6.42
C THR A 339 -14.97 -33.12 -6.04
N THR A 340 -16.07 -33.45 -5.37
CA THR A 340 -17.21 -32.54 -5.15
C THR A 340 -17.87 -32.63 -3.77
N THR A 341 -17.55 -33.62 -2.94
CA THR A 341 -18.19 -33.78 -1.64
C THR A 341 -17.22 -33.59 -0.49
N ASN A 342 -17.63 -32.71 0.42
CA ASN A 342 -17.25 -32.67 1.82
C ASN A 342 -17.18 -34.11 2.38
N ASP A 343 -16.00 -34.73 2.38
CA ASP A 343 -15.84 -36.09 2.86
C ASP A 343 -16.15 -36.13 4.37
N PRO A 344 -17.26 -36.74 4.80
CA PRO A 344 -17.66 -36.74 6.21
C PRO A 344 -16.63 -37.42 7.10
N ALA A 345 -15.82 -38.33 6.56
CA ALA A 345 -14.76 -39.01 7.31
C ALA A 345 -13.65 -38.05 7.77
N ARG A 346 -13.54 -36.85 7.17
CA ARG A 346 -12.53 -35.84 7.52
C ARG A 346 -13.05 -34.69 8.40
N LEU A 347 -14.37 -34.58 8.64
CA LEU A 347 -14.93 -33.69 9.67
C LEU A 347 -14.42 -34.04 11.09
N LEU A 348 -13.93 -35.27 11.28
CA LEU A 348 -13.46 -35.81 12.55
C LEU A 348 -11.92 -35.83 12.69
N SER A 349 -11.17 -35.61 11.60
CA SER A 349 -9.72 -35.53 11.65
C SER A 349 -9.29 -34.09 11.84
N SER A 350 -8.60 -33.75 12.93
CA SER A 350 -8.05 -32.41 13.19
C SER A 350 -6.94 -31.97 12.21
N PHE A 351 -6.80 -32.67 11.08
CA PHE A 351 -5.79 -32.45 10.05
C PHE A 351 -6.47 -31.77 8.84
N GLY A 352 -6.68 -30.45 8.91
CA GLY A 352 -7.06 -29.66 7.74
C GLY A 352 -5.82 -29.23 6.95
N PRO A 353 -5.94 -28.83 5.66
CA PRO A 353 -4.90 -28.15 4.90
C PRO A 353 -4.73 -26.71 5.42
N SER A 354 -4.53 -26.59 6.74
CA SER A 354 -4.50 -25.30 7.42
C SER A 354 -3.25 -24.55 7.02
N LEU A 355 -3.48 -23.28 6.69
CA LEU A 355 -2.53 -22.20 6.40
C LEU A 355 -1.55 -21.97 7.55
N TYR A 356 -1.85 -22.56 8.70
CA TYR A 356 -1.04 -22.57 9.89
C TYR A 356 -1.04 -24.00 10.34
N TYR A 357 0.12 -24.61 10.54
CA TYR A 357 0.15 -25.73 11.46
C TYR A 357 -0.27 -25.17 12.85
N ASN A 358 -1.57 -25.17 13.12
CA ASN A 358 -2.11 -25.13 14.46
C ASN A 358 -1.69 -26.47 15.06
N GLY A 359 -0.50 -26.50 15.67
CA GLY A 359 -0.22 -27.54 16.64
C GLY A 359 -1.42 -27.57 17.56
N GLN A 360 -2.21 -28.64 17.52
CA GLN A 360 -3.44 -28.77 18.28
C GLN A 360 -3.23 -28.22 19.70
N ALA A 361 -3.90 -27.14 20.09
CA ALA A 361 -3.78 -26.53 21.43
C ALA A 361 -2.33 -26.29 21.94
N ASN A 362 -1.37 -26.07 21.04
CA ASN A 362 0.06 -26.01 21.34
C ASN A 362 0.65 -24.67 20.86
N ASP A 363 0.27 -23.58 21.53
CA ASP A 363 0.87 -22.26 21.34
C ASP A 363 2.37 -22.29 21.69
N PRO A 364 3.28 -21.86 20.79
CA PRO A 364 4.72 -21.78 21.03
C PRO A 364 5.11 -20.83 22.18
N LEU A 365 4.29 -19.83 22.50
CA LEU A 365 4.57 -18.92 23.62
C LEU A 365 4.20 -19.51 24.98
N TYR A 366 3.47 -20.63 25.01
CA TYR A 366 3.19 -21.41 26.22
C TYR A 366 3.96 -22.73 26.26
N ARG A 367 4.84 -22.99 25.29
CA ARG A 367 5.71 -24.16 25.27
C ARG A 367 7.08 -23.76 24.76
N ASN A 368 8.09 -23.82 25.64
CA ASN A 368 9.43 -24.14 25.17
C ASN A 368 9.31 -25.43 24.36
N ILE A 369 9.44 -25.39 23.04
CA ILE A 369 9.75 -26.58 22.25
C ILE A 369 11.18 -26.91 22.64
N PRO A 370 11.42 -27.86 23.57
CA PRO A 370 12.75 -28.15 24.03
C PRO A 370 13.27 -29.15 23.02
N TRP A 371 13.78 -28.66 21.90
CA TRP A 371 14.63 -29.52 21.12
C TRP A 371 15.91 -29.80 21.94
N GLN A 372 16.26 -31.08 22.03
CA GLN A 372 17.12 -31.65 23.05
C GLN A 372 18.61 -31.45 22.73
N GLY A 373 19.17 -30.31 23.13
CA GLY A 373 20.60 -30.14 23.41
C GLY A 373 20.77 -29.72 24.87
N ASN A 374 21.37 -30.58 25.69
CA ASN A 374 21.64 -30.43 27.13
C ASN A 374 21.84 -28.95 27.60
N LEU A 375 20.95 -28.42 28.46
CA LEU A 375 21.21 -27.17 29.18
C LEU A 375 20.54 -27.18 30.56
N ASP A 376 21.41 -27.20 31.57
CA ASP A 376 21.13 -27.12 32.99
C ASP A 376 20.47 -25.79 33.37
N LEU A 377 19.44 -25.85 34.21
CA LEU A 377 18.50 -24.76 34.49
C LEU A 377 19.00 -23.86 35.63
N GLY A 378 19.48 -22.67 35.27
CA GLY A 378 19.88 -21.64 36.24
C GLY A 378 19.76 -20.23 35.69
N LEU A 379 18.53 -19.80 35.38
CA LEU A 379 18.07 -18.42 35.15
C LEU A 379 19.10 -17.40 34.60
N ALA A 380 19.23 -17.32 33.26
CA ALA A 380 19.62 -16.10 32.54
C ALA A 380 19.28 -16.20 31.04
N ARG A 381 18.66 -15.15 30.51
CA ARG A 381 18.38 -14.87 29.08
C ARG A 381 19.59 -15.20 28.16
N LYS A 382 19.67 -16.40 27.61
CA LYS A 382 20.53 -16.72 26.47
C LYS A 382 19.77 -17.61 25.48
N LEU A 383 19.27 -16.97 24.42
CA LEU A 383 18.91 -17.58 23.14
C LEU A 383 20.18 -18.20 22.52
N ASN A 384 20.62 -19.37 22.98
CA ASN A 384 21.64 -20.14 22.27
C ASN A 384 20.90 -21.19 21.45
N PRO A 385 20.90 -21.14 20.10
CA PRO A 385 20.26 -22.18 19.32
C PRO A 385 21.02 -23.47 19.61
N ALA A 386 20.31 -24.47 20.12
CA ALA A 386 20.87 -25.81 20.19
C ALA A 386 21.19 -26.26 18.76
N THR A 387 22.38 -26.80 18.51
CA THR A 387 22.79 -27.32 17.19
C THR A 387 22.68 -28.84 17.21
N ILE A 388 22.32 -29.43 16.07
CA ILE A 388 22.31 -30.88 15.85
C ILE A 388 23.38 -31.33 14.89
N THR A 389 23.98 -32.49 15.10
CA THR A 389 24.72 -33.16 14.01
C THR A 389 23.77 -33.70 12.95
N MET A 390 24.25 -33.84 11.70
CA MET A 390 23.50 -34.51 10.63
C MET A 390 23.04 -35.93 11.03
N ASP A 391 23.87 -36.69 11.76
CA ASP A 391 23.50 -38.04 12.22
C ASP A 391 22.32 -38.02 13.19
N GLN A 392 22.31 -37.07 14.13
CA GLN A 392 21.19 -36.88 15.05
C GLN A 392 19.93 -36.36 14.33
N PHE A 393 20.09 -35.49 13.32
CA PHE A 393 18.99 -35.09 12.44
C PHE A 393 18.39 -36.32 11.74
N LEU A 394 19.21 -37.15 11.10
CA LEU A 394 18.80 -38.40 10.43
C LEU A 394 18.26 -39.46 11.41
N ALA A 395 18.78 -39.53 12.65
CA ALA A 395 18.31 -40.45 13.68
C ALA A 395 16.91 -40.10 14.21
N GLY A 396 16.49 -38.85 14.08
CA GLY A 396 15.13 -38.40 14.25
C GLY A 396 14.17 -38.90 13.16
N TYR A 397 14.52 -39.90 12.34
CA TYR A 397 13.66 -40.44 11.28
C TYR A 397 13.15 -41.83 11.66
N THR A 398 12.63 -41.99 12.87
CA THR A 398 12.09 -43.29 13.28
C THR A 398 10.70 -43.51 12.69
N GLN A 399 10.54 -44.46 11.77
CA GLN A 399 9.22 -44.85 11.25
C GLN A 399 8.36 -45.39 12.40
N THR A 400 7.33 -44.64 12.82
CA THR A 400 6.35 -45.12 13.80
C THR A 400 4.95 -45.09 13.23
N TYR A 401 4.19 -46.15 13.54
CA TYR A 401 2.88 -46.45 12.98
C TYR A 401 1.78 -45.63 13.65
N SER A 402 0.99 -44.87 12.89
CA SER A 402 -0.29 -44.33 13.39
C SER A 402 -1.42 -45.31 13.08
N SER A 403 -2.01 -45.93 14.10
CA SER A 403 -3.23 -46.74 13.98
C SER A 403 -4.47 -45.92 13.59
N ALA A 404 -4.41 -44.59 13.74
CA ALA A 404 -5.53 -43.69 13.57
C ALA A 404 -5.84 -43.34 12.10
N ILE A 405 -5.01 -43.72 11.11
CA ILE A 405 -5.30 -43.46 9.68
C ILE A 405 -5.74 -44.73 8.94
N ALA A 406 -5.23 -45.88 9.38
CA ALA A 406 -5.63 -47.19 8.87
C ALA A 406 -7.11 -47.51 9.16
N SER A 407 -7.65 -47.03 10.28
CA SER A 407 -9.06 -47.24 10.66
C SER A 407 -10.06 -46.45 9.81
N TYR A 408 -9.64 -45.36 9.15
CA TYR A 408 -10.55 -44.48 8.40
C TYR A 408 -10.52 -44.69 6.88
N THR A 409 -9.41 -45.20 6.33
CA THR A 409 -9.20 -45.27 4.88
C THR A 409 -9.33 -46.68 4.30
N GLY A 410 -9.24 -47.74 5.12
CA GLY A 410 -9.29 -49.14 4.65
C GLY A 410 -8.13 -49.54 3.73
N VAL A 411 -7.17 -48.65 3.50
CA VAL A 411 -5.96 -48.87 2.69
C VAL A 411 -4.84 -49.41 3.60
N PRO A 412 -4.08 -50.46 3.19
CA PRO A 412 -2.93 -50.94 3.94
C PRO A 412 -1.95 -49.81 4.23
N SER A 413 -1.56 -49.69 5.50
CA SER A 413 -0.75 -48.60 6.04
C SER A 413 0.61 -48.49 5.35
N VAL A 414 0.85 -47.39 4.63
CA VAL A 414 2.20 -46.91 4.33
C VAL A 414 2.29 -45.47 4.82
N GLN A 415 2.89 -45.26 6.00
CA GLN A 415 3.22 -43.92 6.48
C GLN A 415 4.69 -43.87 6.89
N ARG A 416 5.46 -43.02 6.21
CA ARG A 416 6.72 -42.48 6.73
C ARG A 416 6.37 -41.27 7.60
N GLN A 417 6.31 -41.39 8.92
CA GLN A 417 6.26 -40.20 9.77
C GLN A 417 7.44 -39.27 9.39
N GLY A 418 7.14 -38.07 8.89
CA GLY A 418 8.14 -37.12 8.42
C GLY A 418 9.18 -36.82 9.50
N TYR A 419 10.46 -36.87 9.11
CA TYR A 419 11.59 -36.03 9.51
C TYR A 419 11.31 -35.20 10.78
N GLN A 420 11.63 -35.77 11.95
CA GLN A 420 10.92 -35.53 13.20
C GLN A 420 11.60 -34.49 14.09
N LEU A 421 10.81 -33.59 14.67
CA LEU A 421 11.07 -33.10 16.02
C LEU A 421 10.38 -34.03 17.02
N LYS A 422 11.14 -34.66 17.92
CA LYS A 422 10.56 -35.37 19.08
C LYS A 422 10.40 -34.36 20.22
N VAL A 423 9.19 -34.23 20.78
CA VAL A 423 8.90 -33.25 21.84
C VAL A 423 8.43 -33.92 23.12
N TYR A 424 8.88 -33.42 24.27
CA TYR A 424 8.32 -33.82 25.56
C TYR A 424 6.90 -33.27 25.70
N PRO A 425 5.94 -34.06 26.20
CA PRO A 425 4.63 -33.54 26.53
C PRO A 425 4.78 -32.47 27.62
N THR A 426 4.16 -31.31 27.45
CA THR A 426 4.08 -30.29 28.52
C THR A 426 2.88 -30.53 29.45
N MET A 427 2.11 -31.60 29.22
CA MET A 427 0.82 -31.88 29.87
C MET A 427 0.82 -33.23 30.62
N ASN A 428 -0.05 -33.31 31.63
CA ASN A 428 -0.58 -34.58 32.13
C ASN A 428 -1.91 -34.86 31.41
N VAL A 429 -2.22 -36.11 31.07
CA VAL A 429 -3.27 -36.50 30.10
C VAL A 429 -4.70 -36.06 30.50
N THR A 430 -4.88 -35.59 31.74
CA THR A 430 -6.18 -35.34 32.39
C THR A 430 -6.61 -33.87 32.50
N GLN A 431 -5.76 -32.87 32.21
CA GLN A 431 -6.15 -31.44 32.23
C GLN A 431 -5.48 -30.65 31.08
N PRO A 432 -6.26 -30.17 30.07
CA PRO A 432 -5.71 -29.60 28.84
C PRO A 432 -5.38 -28.10 28.89
N THR A 433 -5.38 -27.46 30.07
CA THR A 433 -4.98 -26.04 30.24
C THR A 433 -3.77 -25.96 31.17
N GLY A 434 -2.59 -25.71 30.60
CA GLY A 434 -1.34 -25.50 31.35
C GLY A 434 -1.17 -24.04 31.81
N LYS A 435 -0.36 -23.82 32.85
CA LYS A 435 0.08 -22.47 33.24
C LYS A 435 1.22 -22.00 32.33
N VAL A 436 1.36 -20.68 32.19
CA VAL A 436 2.35 -20.00 31.33
C VAL A 436 3.80 -20.42 31.62
N ASP A 437 4.07 -20.95 32.80
CA ASP A 437 5.43 -21.22 33.31
C ASP A 437 5.72 -22.73 33.51
N GLN A 438 4.85 -23.61 32.98
CA GLN A 438 4.96 -25.05 33.22
C GLN A 438 6.10 -25.67 32.40
N LEU A 439 7.11 -26.22 33.09
CA LEU A 439 8.22 -26.93 32.45
C LEU A 439 7.75 -28.20 31.72
N PRO A 440 8.38 -28.57 30.59
CA PRO A 440 8.11 -29.83 29.90
C PRO A 440 8.19 -31.02 30.86
N ASN A 441 7.28 -31.98 30.73
CA ASN A 441 7.35 -33.22 31.50
C ASN A 441 8.46 -34.10 30.91
N THR A 442 9.70 -33.81 31.30
CA THR A 442 10.91 -34.55 30.90
C THR A 442 10.93 -35.99 31.43
N THR A 443 10.02 -36.33 32.35
CA THR A 443 9.80 -37.70 32.82
C THR A 443 8.79 -38.48 31.97
N GLY A 444 8.07 -37.82 31.06
CA GLY A 444 7.12 -38.43 30.13
C GLY A 444 7.79 -38.98 28.87
N ALA A 445 7.16 -39.98 28.24
CA ALA A 445 7.61 -40.49 26.95
C ALA A 445 7.56 -39.39 25.88
N VAL A 446 8.60 -39.33 25.05
CA VAL A 446 8.69 -38.34 23.96
C VAL A 446 7.67 -38.68 22.88
N SER A 447 6.90 -37.68 22.44
CA SER A 447 5.90 -37.87 21.39
C SER A 447 6.46 -37.44 20.03
N ALA A 448 6.13 -38.20 18.99
CA ALA A 448 6.43 -37.82 17.62
C ALA A 448 5.59 -36.59 17.24
N PHE A 449 6.24 -35.56 16.71
CA PHE A 449 5.57 -34.46 16.03
C PHE A 449 5.21 -34.90 14.60
N PHE A 450 3.93 -34.87 14.24
CA PHE A 450 3.50 -35.24 12.89
C PHE A 450 3.68 -34.05 11.94
N LEU A 451 4.52 -34.22 10.94
CA LEU A 451 4.66 -33.29 9.82
C LEU A 451 4.20 -33.98 8.52
N PRO A 452 3.39 -33.32 7.67
CA PRO A 452 2.97 -33.89 6.39
C PRO A 452 4.15 -34.04 5.41
N PRO A 453 4.15 -35.04 4.52
CA PRO A 453 5.20 -35.27 3.52
C PRO A 453 5.58 -34.05 2.69
N ALA A 454 4.62 -33.19 2.38
CA ALA A 454 4.81 -31.97 1.61
C ALA A 454 5.89 -31.01 2.18
N PHE A 455 6.17 -31.12 3.48
CA PHE A 455 7.10 -30.28 4.24
C PHE A 455 8.42 -31.00 4.55
N ASP A 456 8.62 -32.18 3.98
CA ASP A 456 9.83 -32.98 4.13
C ASP A 456 11.03 -32.30 3.43
N LEU A 457 12.05 -31.93 4.21
CA LEU A 457 13.27 -31.27 3.72
C LEU A 457 14.18 -32.29 3.03
N ASP A 458 14.75 -31.95 1.88
CA ASP A 458 15.82 -32.76 1.29
C ASP A 458 17.17 -32.41 1.98
N PRO A 459 17.72 -33.30 2.84
CA PRO A 459 18.94 -33.03 3.60
C PRO A 459 20.17 -32.76 2.74
N THR A 460 20.14 -33.13 1.46
CA THR A 460 21.27 -33.01 0.55
C THR A 460 21.23 -31.73 -0.30
N SER A 461 20.11 -31.01 -0.26
CA SER A 461 19.85 -29.87 -1.16
C SER A 461 20.19 -28.51 -0.55
N TRP A 462 20.33 -28.41 0.77
CA TRP A 462 20.49 -27.13 1.45
C TRP A 462 21.92 -26.60 1.36
N VAL A 463 22.05 -25.38 0.84
CA VAL A 463 23.33 -24.69 0.68
C VAL A 463 23.15 -23.19 0.86
N GLU A 464 24.12 -22.56 1.51
CA GLU A 464 24.20 -21.10 1.59
C GLU A 464 24.83 -20.56 0.31
N LYS A 465 24.14 -19.63 -0.36
CA LYS A 465 24.57 -18.97 -1.59
C LYS A 465 24.67 -17.46 -1.41
N PRO A 466 25.47 -16.74 -2.23
CA PRO A 466 25.42 -15.29 -2.29
C PRO A 466 24.00 -14.81 -2.62
N LEU A 467 23.54 -13.77 -1.93
CA LEU A 467 22.22 -13.20 -2.15
C LEU A 467 22.14 -12.53 -3.53
N ASN A 468 21.22 -12.98 -4.38
CA ASN A 468 20.91 -12.29 -5.62
C ASN A 468 19.75 -11.30 -5.43
N LYS A 469 20.09 -10.02 -5.29
CA LYS A 469 19.15 -8.92 -5.02
C LYS A 469 18.19 -8.62 -6.18
N THR A 470 18.51 -9.05 -7.41
CA THR A 470 17.62 -8.89 -8.57
C THR A 470 16.46 -9.87 -8.53
N MET A 471 16.56 -10.95 -7.73
CA MET A 471 15.50 -11.92 -7.58
C MET A 471 14.45 -11.44 -6.59
N SER A 472 13.22 -11.89 -6.79
CA SER A 472 12.10 -11.60 -5.92
C SER A 472 11.09 -12.73 -5.97
N PHE A 473 10.58 -13.11 -4.81
CA PHE A 473 9.35 -13.86 -4.69
C PHE A 473 8.17 -12.90 -4.92
N GLY A 474 7.15 -13.32 -5.64
CA GLY A 474 5.95 -12.52 -5.90
C GLY A 474 5.19 -13.03 -7.12
N GLU A 475 4.05 -12.43 -7.44
CA GLU A 475 3.26 -12.81 -8.61
C GLU A 475 3.94 -12.34 -9.91
N ASP A 476 3.59 -12.96 -11.03
CA ASP A 476 4.24 -12.68 -12.30
C ASP A 476 3.80 -11.33 -12.87
N TYR A 477 2.50 -11.01 -12.76
CA TYR A 477 1.99 -9.73 -13.26
C TYR A 477 0.67 -9.31 -12.59
N TYR A 478 0.37 -8.02 -12.74
CA TYR A 478 -0.96 -7.47 -12.55
C TYR A 478 -1.40 -6.72 -13.79
N THR A 479 -2.71 -6.57 -13.97
CA THR A 479 -3.30 -5.66 -14.96
C THR A 479 -4.48 -4.94 -14.34
N ALA A 480 -4.56 -3.62 -14.54
CA ALA A 480 -5.64 -2.78 -14.05
C ALA A 480 -6.12 -1.81 -15.15
N ASN A 481 -7.42 -1.75 -15.36
CA ASN A 481 -8.09 -0.72 -16.15
C ASN A 481 -8.89 0.17 -15.21
N ILE A 482 -8.62 1.47 -15.26
CA ILE A 482 -9.14 2.48 -14.36
C ILE A 482 -9.79 3.57 -15.22
N GLY A 483 -11.03 3.93 -14.88
CA GLY A 483 -11.75 5.04 -15.46
C GLY A 483 -12.34 5.92 -14.37
N CYS A 484 -12.00 7.20 -14.39
CA CYS A 484 -12.52 8.19 -13.47
C CYS A 484 -13.14 9.34 -14.26
N PHE A 485 -14.30 9.83 -13.83
CA PHE A 485 -15.01 10.95 -14.41
C PHE A 485 -15.40 11.93 -13.31
N PHE A 486 -15.29 13.23 -13.58
CA PHE A 486 -15.74 14.27 -12.66
C PHE A 486 -16.58 15.35 -13.34
N LEU A 487 -17.46 15.95 -12.56
CA LEU A 487 -18.30 17.09 -12.94
C LEU A 487 -18.52 17.99 -11.73
N ASP A 488 -18.07 19.23 -11.86
CA ASP A 488 -18.14 20.23 -10.81
C ASP A 488 -18.91 21.46 -11.30
N PHE A 489 -19.85 21.92 -10.48
CA PHE A 489 -20.53 23.20 -10.60
C PHE A 489 -19.98 24.10 -9.51
N ILE A 490 -19.38 25.22 -9.90
CA ILE A 490 -18.69 26.14 -9.00
C ILE A 490 -19.30 27.52 -9.19
N SER A 491 -19.94 28.03 -8.14
CA SER A 491 -20.33 29.44 -8.10
C SER A 491 -19.13 30.25 -7.66
N ASP A 492 -18.64 31.12 -8.53
CA ASP A 492 -17.55 32.04 -8.21
C ASP A 492 -18.10 33.23 -7.39
N ASP A 493 -17.28 33.69 -6.45
CA ASP A 493 -17.63 34.60 -5.35
C ASP A 493 -18.33 35.88 -5.83
N HIS A 494 -19.59 36.06 -5.44
CA HIS A 494 -20.29 37.33 -5.47
C HIS A 494 -20.80 37.57 -4.05
N ASP A 495 -20.23 38.56 -3.35
CA ASP A 495 -20.60 38.99 -1.99
C ASP A 495 -20.23 38.06 -0.81
N GLY A 496 -19.15 37.27 -0.91
CA GLY A 496 -18.63 36.47 0.21
C GLY A 496 -19.29 35.10 0.38
N TYR A 497 -19.88 34.59 -0.70
CA TYR A 497 -20.53 33.28 -0.78
C TYR A 497 -19.87 32.44 -1.86
N MET A 498 -19.62 31.17 -1.56
CA MET A 498 -19.17 30.21 -2.56
C MET A 498 -19.93 28.91 -2.42
N PHE A 499 -20.41 28.41 -3.55
CA PHE A 499 -21.15 27.17 -3.63
C PHE A 499 -20.44 26.22 -4.60
N LYS A 500 -20.30 24.96 -4.20
CA LYS A 500 -19.75 23.90 -5.03
C LYS A 500 -20.64 22.67 -4.97
N ASN A 501 -20.97 22.10 -6.12
CA ASN A 501 -21.48 20.73 -6.22
C ASN A 501 -20.51 19.93 -7.08
N GLN A 502 -19.90 18.90 -6.50
CA GLN A 502 -18.86 18.10 -7.14
C GLN A 502 -19.34 16.65 -7.21
N THR A 503 -19.18 16.04 -8.39
CA THR A 503 -19.48 14.63 -8.62
C THR A 503 -18.20 13.94 -9.07
N LEU A 504 -17.88 12.81 -8.45
CA LEU A 504 -16.80 11.92 -8.85
C LEU A 504 -17.34 10.52 -9.04
N VAL A 505 -17.04 9.90 -10.18
CA VAL A 505 -17.30 8.48 -10.44
C VAL A 505 -15.96 7.81 -10.75
N ASP A 506 -15.66 6.71 -10.09
CA ASP A 506 -14.40 5.98 -10.26
C ASP A 506 -14.66 4.47 -10.38
N GLY A 507 -14.03 3.83 -11.36
CA GLY A 507 -14.31 2.45 -11.74
C GLY A 507 -13.03 1.71 -12.10
N HIS A 508 -12.76 0.62 -11.38
CA HIS A 508 -11.53 -0.16 -11.49
C HIS A 508 -11.85 -1.62 -11.82
N ASN A 509 -11.13 -2.22 -12.77
CA ASN A 509 -11.18 -3.65 -13.05
C ASN A 509 -9.76 -4.21 -13.12
N GLN A 510 -9.45 -5.17 -12.25
CA GLN A 510 -8.07 -5.53 -11.91
C GLN A 510 -7.90 -7.03 -11.80
N ILE A 511 -6.75 -7.52 -12.25
CA ILE A 511 -6.33 -8.92 -12.19
C ILE A 511 -4.89 -8.96 -11.67
N LYS A 512 -4.59 -9.94 -10.82
CA LYS A 512 -3.24 -10.37 -10.45
C LYS A 512 -3.12 -11.85 -10.67
N ASP A 513 -2.02 -12.26 -11.25
CA ASP A 513 -1.80 -13.63 -11.64
C ASP A 513 -0.32 -13.98 -11.67
N GLY A 514 -0.02 -15.26 -11.48
CA GLY A 514 1.32 -15.76 -11.57
C GLY A 514 1.42 -17.23 -11.22
N ARG A 515 2.65 -17.74 -11.29
CA ARG A 515 3.03 -19.10 -10.89
C ARG A 515 3.11 -19.31 -9.38
N ASN A 516 2.76 -18.29 -8.61
CA ASN A 516 2.50 -18.37 -7.20
C ASN A 516 1.03 -18.75 -6.98
N PRO A 517 0.70 -19.49 -5.93
CA PRO A 517 -0.67 -19.88 -5.57
C PRO A 517 -1.48 -18.73 -4.94
N PHE A 518 -1.14 -17.49 -5.29
CA PHE A 518 -1.95 -16.31 -5.05
C PHE A 518 -2.39 -15.71 -6.37
N SER A 519 -3.69 -15.50 -6.52
CA SER A 519 -4.24 -14.79 -7.65
C SER A 519 -5.49 -14.07 -7.22
N GLN A 520 -5.80 -12.97 -7.90
CA GLN A 520 -6.89 -12.10 -7.51
C GLN A 520 -7.56 -11.49 -8.75
N ARG A 521 -8.88 -11.36 -8.70
CA ARG A 521 -9.63 -10.52 -9.61
C ARG A 521 -10.60 -9.66 -8.81
N GLN A 522 -10.62 -8.36 -9.09
CA GLN A 522 -11.55 -7.45 -8.44
C GLN A 522 -12.10 -6.39 -9.39
N ALA A 523 -13.33 -5.99 -9.14
CA ALA A 523 -13.99 -4.87 -9.78
C ALA A 523 -14.58 -3.97 -8.68
N VAL A 524 -14.23 -2.69 -8.71
CA VAL A 524 -14.65 -1.70 -7.71
C VAL A 524 -15.25 -0.52 -8.44
N PHE A 525 -16.43 -0.09 -8.02
CA PHE A 525 -17.11 1.08 -8.52
C PHE A 525 -17.47 2.00 -7.35
N THR A 526 -17.20 3.29 -7.49
CA THR A 526 -17.54 4.30 -6.50
C THR A 526 -18.17 5.51 -7.17
N ALA A 527 -19.14 6.12 -6.49
CA ALA A 527 -19.72 7.39 -6.90
C ALA A 527 -19.90 8.29 -5.67
N GLU A 528 -19.41 9.52 -5.73
CA GLU A 528 -19.56 10.53 -4.69
C GLU A 528 -20.19 11.80 -5.26
N ASN A 529 -21.23 12.32 -4.62
CA ASN A 529 -21.66 13.70 -4.82
C ASN A 529 -21.47 14.48 -3.52
N LYS A 530 -20.85 15.65 -3.62
CA LYS A 530 -20.54 16.53 -2.49
C LYS A 530 -20.99 17.94 -2.81
N THR A 531 -21.78 18.50 -1.91
CA THR A 531 -22.17 19.91 -1.92
C THR A 531 -21.44 20.63 -0.79
N THR A 532 -20.80 21.73 -1.12
CA THR A 532 -20.11 22.61 -0.16
C THR A 532 -20.62 24.03 -0.30
N TYR A 533 -20.87 24.67 0.83
CA TYR A 533 -21.27 26.07 0.92
C TYR A 533 -20.34 26.79 1.89
N GLU A 534 -19.65 27.81 1.41
CA GLU A 534 -18.78 28.68 2.20
C GLU A 534 -19.42 30.06 2.32
N HIS A 535 -19.33 30.64 3.51
CA HIS A 535 -19.74 32.01 3.77
C HIS A 535 -18.74 32.72 4.67
N LYS A 536 -18.35 33.93 4.28
CA LYS A 536 -17.46 34.80 5.05
C LYS A 536 -18.25 35.96 5.65
N LEU A 537 -18.10 36.15 6.95
CA LEU A 537 -18.79 37.17 7.73
C LEU A 537 -17.78 38.07 8.43
N GLU A 538 -17.81 39.36 8.13
CA GLU A 538 -17.09 40.38 8.88
C GLU A 538 -18.05 41.08 9.85
N LEU A 539 -18.25 40.51 11.04
CA LEU A 539 -19.22 41.03 12.03
C LEU A 539 -18.72 42.33 12.69
N ALA A 540 -17.41 42.44 12.90
CA ALA A 540 -16.75 43.64 13.42
C ALA A 540 -15.28 43.64 12.98
N ARG A 541 -14.60 44.79 13.09
CA ARG A 541 -13.16 44.90 12.78
C ARG A 541 -12.28 43.89 13.55
N TRP A 542 -12.72 43.46 14.73
CA TRP A 542 -12.00 42.51 15.57
C TRP A 542 -12.51 41.07 15.47
N LEU A 543 -13.57 40.81 14.69
CA LEU A 543 -14.23 39.51 14.61
C LEU A 543 -14.61 39.16 13.16
N LYS A 544 -13.91 38.18 12.61
CA LYS A 544 -14.23 37.58 11.30
C LYS A 544 -14.58 36.11 11.48
N ILE A 545 -15.55 35.62 10.71
CA ILE A 545 -15.97 34.22 10.74
C ILE A 545 -15.99 33.70 9.31
N ASP A 546 -15.20 32.66 9.05
CA ASP A 546 -15.34 31.84 7.84
C ASP A 546 -16.08 30.57 8.22
N ALA A 547 -17.26 30.36 7.63
CA ALA A 547 -18.07 29.18 7.86
C ALA A 547 -18.16 28.33 6.59
N LEU A 548 -18.06 27.02 6.74
CA LEU A 548 -18.20 26.07 5.65
C LEU A 548 -19.10 24.92 6.09
N ALA A 549 -20.18 24.70 5.34
CA ALA A 549 -21.04 23.53 5.47
C ALA A 549 -20.81 22.58 4.30
N SER A 550 -20.82 21.27 4.57
CA SER A 550 -20.68 20.23 3.56
C SER A 550 -21.71 19.12 3.76
N ALA A 551 -22.22 18.60 2.65
CA ALA A 551 -23.08 17.43 2.61
C ALA A 551 -22.60 16.52 1.48
N ASN A 552 -22.43 15.24 1.74
CA ASN A 552 -22.04 14.29 0.69
C ASN A 552 -22.68 12.92 0.88
N VAL A 553 -22.82 12.23 -0.24
CA VAL A 553 -23.18 10.82 -0.33
C VAL A 553 -22.12 10.12 -1.16
N TYR A 554 -21.52 9.08 -0.60
CA TYR A 554 -20.56 8.20 -1.23
C TYR A 554 -21.17 6.80 -1.32
N TYR A 555 -21.21 6.24 -2.52
CA TYR A 555 -21.63 4.86 -2.79
C TYR A 555 -20.44 4.04 -3.27
N LEU A 556 -20.35 2.81 -2.79
CA LEU A 556 -19.41 1.81 -3.26
C LEU A 556 -20.13 0.51 -3.58
N ASP A 557 -19.76 -0.10 -4.71
CA ASP A 557 -20.08 -1.47 -5.09
C ASP A 557 -18.78 -2.19 -5.48
N THR A 558 -18.55 -3.37 -4.92
CA THR A 558 -17.31 -4.10 -5.13
C THR A 558 -17.53 -5.59 -5.20
N TYR A 559 -16.80 -6.22 -6.11
CA TYR A 559 -16.68 -7.65 -6.24
C TYR A 559 -15.20 -8.03 -6.19
N ARG A 560 -14.85 -8.90 -5.25
CA ARG A 560 -13.51 -9.47 -5.15
C ARG A 560 -13.58 -10.97 -5.11
N VAL A 561 -12.70 -11.60 -5.87
CA VAL A 561 -12.40 -13.02 -5.78
C VAL A 561 -10.88 -13.19 -5.67
N ALA A 562 -10.43 -14.06 -4.78
CA ALA A 562 -9.01 -14.33 -4.56
C ALA A 562 -8.76 -15.77 -4.10
N THR A 563 -7.52 -16.21 -4.24
CA THR A 563 -6.97 -17.37 -3.51
C THR A 563 -6.12 -16.83 -2.36
N SER A 564 -6.27 -17.38 -1.16
CA SER A 564 -5.43 -17.08 0.01
C SER A 564 -4.16 -17.92 -0.08
N PRO A 565 -2.97 -17.35 0.15
CA PRO A 565 -1.74 -18.14 0.15
C PRO A 565 -1.70 -19.06 1.39
N THR A 566 -0.89 -20.11 1.39
CA THR A 566 -0.65 -21.10 2.47
C THR A 566 0.86 -21.30 2.70
N ASP A 567 1.28 -21.92 3.80
CA ASP A 567 2.72 -22.09 4.11
C ASP A 567 3.51 -22.78 2.99
N ILE A 568 2.90 -23.75 2.31
CA ILE A 568 3.51 -24.49 1.19
C ILE A 568 3.78 -23.59 -0.04
N ASP A 569 3.11 -22.45 -0.10
CA ASP A 569 3.16 -21.52 -1.21
C ASP A 569 4.47 -20.71 -1.21
N PHE A 570 5.10 -20.55 -0.05
CA PHE A 570 6.31 -19.74 0.15
C PHE A 570 7.61 -20.54 0.02
N ARG A 571 7.49 -21.83 -0.31
CA ARG A 571 8.59 -22.79 -0.30
C ARG A 571 9.60 -22.66 -1.44
N ARG A 572 9.34 -21.81 -2.43
CA ARG A 572 10.22 -21.62 -3.59
C ARG A 572 11.61 -21.14 -3.18
N SER A 573 12.65 -21.62 -3.88
CA SER A 573 13.98 -21.03 -3.80
C SER A 573 14.19 -20.00 -4.91
N LEU A 574 14.76 -18.84 -4.56
CA LEU A 574 15.04 -17.77 -5.53
C LEU A 574 16.38 -17.92 -6.28
N VAL A 575 17.24 -18.87 -5.88
CA VAL A 575 18.62 -19.01 -6.41
C VAL A 575 19.02 -20.48 -6.68
N HIS A 576 18.05 -21.31 -7.06
CA HIS A 576 18.21 -22.77 -7.18
C HIS A 576 19.40 -23.22 -8.05
N ASN A 577 19.63 -22.58 -9.22
CA ASN A 577 20.64 -23.03 -10.20
C ASN A 577 21.60 -21.91 -10.67
N ASP A 578 22.00 -21.00 -9.77
CA ASP A 578 22.75 -19.78 -10.12
C ASP A 578 22.06 -18.95 -11.22
N ALA A 579 20.74 -19.15 -11.37
CA ALA A 579 19.95 -18.59 -12.43
C ALA A 579 19.86 -17.07 -12.30
N THR A 580 20.02 -16.39 -13.44
CA THR A 580 19.84 -14.93 -13.56
C THR A 580 18.45 -14.55 -14.06
N ARG A 581 17.58 -15.55 -14.29
CA ARG A 581 16.19 -15.41 -14.76
C ARG A 581 15.27 -16.17 -13.82
N ILE A 582 14.11 -15.60 -13.48
CA ILE A 582 13.19 -16.21 -12.50
C ILE A 582 12.53 -17.45 -13.07
N GLU A 583 12.23 -17.46 -14.37
CA GLU A 583 11.70 -18.61 -15.10
C GLU A 583 12.55 -19.87 -14.94
N ASP A 584 13.87 -19.71 -14.80
CA ASP A 584 14.83 -20.80 -14.63
C ASP A 584 14.99 -21.23 -13.16
N THR A 585 14.37 -20.49 -12.22
CA THR A 585 14.28 -20.87 -10.80
C THR A 585 13.04 -21.69 -10.46
N PHE A 586 12.04 -21.70 -11.35
CA PHE A 586 10.85 -22.52 -11.13
C PHE A 586 11.16 -23.98 -11.46
N THR A 587 10.65 -24.84 -10.61
CA THR A 587 10.54 -26.27 -10.83
C THR A 587 9.06 -26.63 -10.94
N PRO A 588 8.70 -27.76 -11.58
CA PRO A 588 7.35 -28.32 -11.47
C PRO A 588 6.88 -28.43 -10.01
N ASN A 589 7.82 -28.64 -9.09
CA ASN A 589 7.56 -28.80 -7.68
C ASN A 589 7.46 -27.46 -6.90
N ASP A 590 7.44 -26.29 -7.53
CA ASP A 590 7.14 -25.01 -6.85
C ASP A 590 6.43 -23.99 -7.75
N THR A 591 5.85 -24.49 -8.84
CA THR A 591 4.99 -23.76 -9.77
C THR A 591 3.55 -24.17 -9.50
N PHE A 592 2.64 -23.23 -9.24
CA PHE A 592 1.27 -23.53 -8.85
C PHE A 592 0.27 -23.05 -9.89
N TYR A 593 -0.85 -23.77 -10.01
CA TYR A 593 -2.01 -23.26 -10.71
C TYR A 593 -2.57 -22.01 -10.01
N SER A 594 -3.02 -21.05 -10.81
CA SER A 594 -3.81 -19.92 -10.34
C SER A 594 -5.30 -20.12 -10.65
N MET A 595 -6.19 -19.44 -9.91
CA MET A 595 -7.63 -19.52 -10.17
C MET A 595 -8.03 -18.81 -11.47
N ILE A 596 -7.11 -17.99 -12.02
CA ILE A 596 -7.26 -17.30 -13.29
C ILE A 596 -7.00 -18.28 -14.44
N LEU A 597 -5.97 -19.13 -14.29
CA LEU A 597 -5.62 -20.18 -15.25
C LEU A 597 -6.61 -21.35 -15.21
N LYS A 598 -6.88 -21.92 -14.03
CA LYS A 598 -7.73 -23.10 -13.88
C LYS A 598 -8.38 -23.14 -12.50
N ARG A 599 -9.72 -23.11 -12.46
CA ARG A 599 -10.51 -23.16 -11.22
C ARG A 599 -10.74 -24.59 -10.73
N GLY A 600 -10.97 -24.71 -9.43
CA GLY A 600 -11.38 -25.96 -8.78
C GLY A 600 -10.19 -26.76 -8.24
N TYR A 601 -10.45 -27.97 -7.75
CA TYR A 601 -9.40 -28.79 -7.11
C TYR A 601 -8.28 -29.21 -8.05
N ASP A 602 -8.55 -29.44 -9.34
CA ASP A 602 -7.53 -29.75 -10.36
C ASP A 602 -6.76 -28.50 -10.83
N GLY A 603 -6.98 -27.35 -10.18
CA GLY A 603 -6.27 -26.10 -10.39
C GLY A 603 -6.20 -25.37 -9.04
N SER A 604 -6.65 -24.12 -8.98
CA SER A 604 -6.80 -23.37 -7.73
C SER A 604 -8.25 -22.93 -7.54
N PRO A 605 -8.95 -23.41 -6.49
CA PRO A 605 -10.30 -22.95 -6.18
C PRO A 605 -10.27 -21.56 -5.51
N PRO A 606 -11.25 -20.68 -5.80
CA PRO A 606 -11.35 -19.41 -5.12
C PRO A 606 -11.61 -19.61 -3.63
N SER A 607 -10.73 -19.10 -2.77
CA SER A 607 -10.85 -19.25 -1.32
C SER A 607 -11.31 -18.00 -0.59
N PHE A 608 -11.56 -16.94 -1.35
CA PHE A 608 -12.20 -15.73 -0.87
C PHE A 608 -13.08 -15.17 -1.98
N VAL A 609 -14.35 -14.91 -1.67
CA VAL A 609 -15.27 -14.21 -2.57
C VAL A 609 -16.13 -13.26 -1.76
N ALA A 610 -16.12 -11.98 -2.13
CA ALA A 610 -16.95 -10.98 -1.49
C ALA A 610 -17.66 -10.11 -2.54
N LYS A 611 -18.97 -9.99 -2.38
CA LYS A 611 -19.80 -8.96 -3.03
C LYS A 611 -20.23 -7.99 -1.95
N SER A 612 -19.69 -6.78 -1.95
CA SER A 612 -19.96 -5.79 -0.91
C SER A 612 -20.45 -4.50 -1.52
N SER A 613 -21.41 -3.85 -0.87
CA SER A 613 -21.88 -2.53 -1.24
C SER A 613 -22.15 -1.72 0.02
N TYR A 614 -21.82 -0.44 0.02
CA TYR A 614 -22.19 0.46 1.10
C TYR A 614 -22.47 1.87 0.63
N VAL A 615 -23.28 2.58 1.42
CA VAL A 615 -23.53 4.01 1.29
C VAL A 615 -23.01 4.68 2.56
N ASP A 616 -22.24 5.75 2.39
CA ASP A 616 -21.78 6.66 3.43
C ASP A 616 -22.37 8.04 3.14
N SER A 617 -23.23 8.53 4.04
CA SER A 617 -23.87 9.84 3.92
C SER A 617 -23.49 10.69 5.11
N GLY A 618 -23.04 11.93 4.90
CA GLY A 618 -22.68 12.76 6.04
C GLY A 618 -22.83 14.25 5.82
N LEU A 619 -22.87 14.93 6.96
CA LEU A 619 -23.07 16.36 7.12
C LEU A 619 -21.95 16.91 8.00
N GLY A 620 -21.20 17.87 7.48
CA GLY A 620 -20.09 18.51 8.17
C GLY A 620 -20.27 20.02 8.26
N LEU A 621 -19.83 20.60 9.38
CA LEU A 621 -19.73 22.04 9.59
C LEU A 621 -18.31 22.36 10.09
N LEU A 622 -17.73 23.40 9.54
CA LEU A 622 -16.43 23.94 9.91
C LEU A 622 -16.57 25.46 10.08
N THR A 623 -16.04 26.00 11.17
CA THR A 623 -16.00 27.45 11.41
C THR A 623 -14.60 27.87 11.84
N ASN A 624 -14.07 28.90 11.20
CA ASN A 624 -12.84 29.57 11.58
C ASN A 624 -13.18 30.98 12.09
N THR A 625 -13.08 31.17 13.40
CA THR A 625 -13.35 32.46 14.02
C THR A 625 -12.03 33.17 14.32
N THR A 626 -11.80 34.30 13.66
CA THR A 626 -10.62 35.14 13.81
C THR A 626 -10.90 36.31 14.73
N PHE A 627 -10.15 36.40 15.83
CA PHE A 627 -10.21 37.46 16.83
C PHE A 627 -8.97 38.36 16.75
N PHE A 628 -9.20 39.67 16.66
CA PHE A 628 -8.16 40.70 16.67
C PHE A 628 -7.01 40.43 15.68
N GLU A 629 -7.30 39.75 14.57
CA GLU A 629 -6.35 39.32 13.53
C GLU A 629 -5.23 38.36 14.00
N LYS A 630 -5.18 38.01 15.29
CA LYS A 630 -4.07 37.27 15.91
C LYS A 630 -4.45 35.91 16.45
N VAL A 631 -5.71 35.69 16.81
CA VAL A 631 -6.16 34.44 17.43
C VAL A 631 -7.23 33.82 16.54
N ASN A 632 -7.00 32.60 16.05
CA ASN A 632 -7.98 31.86 15.26
C ASN A 632 -8.45 30.63 16.03
N LEU A 633 -9.77 30.47 16.15
CA LEU A 633 -10.40 29.28 16.69
C LEU A 633 -11.09 28.53 15.54
N LEU A 634 -10.53 27.39 15.15
CA LEU A 634 -11.06 26.51 14.12
C LEU A 634 -11.80 25.34 14.78
N LEU A 635 -13.13 25.32 14.63
CA LEU A 635 -14.00 24.27 15.14
C LEU A 635 -14.63 23.52 13.98
N GLY A 636 -14.56 22.20 14.03
CA GLY A 636 -15.12 21.34 13.00
C GLY A 636 -15.84 20.15 13.61
N GLY A 637 -17.00 19.80 13.05
CA GLY A 637 -17.80 18.66 13.47
C GLY A 637 -18.51 18.03 12.27
N ARG A 638 -18.65 16.71 12.31
CA ARG A 638 -19.30 15.93 11.26
C ARG A 638 -19.99 14.69 11.82
N ILE A 639 -21.17 14.41 11.28
CA ILE A 639 -21.87 13.15 11.47
C ILE A 639 -21.94 12.40 10.14
N ASP A 640 -21.65 11.10 10.18
CA ASP A 640 -21.76 10.19 9.04
C ASP A 640 -22.66 9.01 9.41
N TYR A 641 -23.47 8.57 8.45
CA TYR A 641 -24.27 7.36 8.53
C TYR A 641 -23.79 6.40 7.44
N VAL A 642 -23.33 5.22 7.86
CA VAL A 642 -22.87 4.17 6.95
C VAL A 642 -23.83 3.00 7.01
N SER A 643 -24.32 2.56 5.85
CA SER A 643 -25.06 1.30 5.73
C SER A 643 -24.38 0.40 4.71
N ALA A 644 -24.05 -0.82 5.14
CA ALA A 644 -23.26 -1.75 4.38
C ALA A 644 -23.92 -3.13 4.32
N LYS A 645 -23.71 -3.83 3.20
CA LYS A 645 -24.09 -5.22 3.01
C LYS A 645 -22.94 -5.95 2.33
N THR A 646 -22.66 -7.16 2.80
CA THR A 646 -21.74 -8.08 2.11
C THR A 646 -22.38 -9.45 1.99
N THR A 647 -22.17 -10.08 0.84
CA THR A 647 -22.49 -11.47 0.56
C THR A 647 -21.24 -12.21 0.11
N GLU A 648 -20.97 -13.32 0.77
CA GLU A 648 -20.02 -14.34 0.34
C GLU A 648 -20.82 -15.53 -0.24
N PRO A 649 -20.66 -15.85 -1.54
CA PRO A 649 -21.44 -16.90 -2.18
C PRO A 649 -20.99 -18.31 -1.78
N ALA A 650 -21.92 -19.27 -1.90
CA ALA A 650 -21.65 -20.70 -1.89
C ALA A 650 -20.58 -21.05 -2.95
N GLY A 651 -19.85 -22.13 -2.71
CA GLY A 651 -18.73 -22.54 -3.57
C GLY A 651 -17.43 -21.76 -3.35
N THR A 652 -17.36 -20.90 -2.33
CA THR A 652 -16.09 -20.35 -1.83
C THR A 652 -15.34 -21.41 -1.03
N TYR A 653 -14.07 -21.61 -1.32
CA TYR A 653 -13.24 -22.66 -0.73
C TYR A 653 -12.63 -22.25 0.61
N GLU A 654 -12.83 -23.03 1.66
CA GLU A 654 -12.13 -22.82 2.92
C GLU A 654 -10.71 -23.42 2.80
N ARG A 655 -9.74 -22.60 2.38
CA ARG A 655 -8.32 -23.00 2.26
C ARG A 655 -7.60 -22.88 3.62
N GLY A 656 -8.20 -23.48 4.65
CA GLY A 656 -7.56 -23.75 5.94
C GLY A 656 -7.00 -22.55 6.73
N GLY A 657 -7.42 -21.32 6.43
CA GLY A 657 -6.81 -20.13 6.99
C GLY A 657 -7.74 -18.95 7.07
N SER A 658 -9.00 -19.21 7.32
CA SER A 658 -10.00 -18.17 7.41
C SER A 658 -10.53 -18.19 8.86
N THR A 659 -10.57 -17.10 9.65
CA THR A 659 -10.83 -15.70 9.29
C THR A 659 -11.72 -15.58 8.07
N ASN A 660 -12.59 -16.57 7.82
CA ASN A 660 -13.63 -16.40 6.83
C ASN A 660 -14.45 -15.31 7.46
N PRO A 661 -14.48 -14.11 6.90
CA PRO A 661 -15.19 -13.08 7.58
C PRO A 661 -16.66 -13.44 7.62
N GLY A 662 -17.18 -14.37 6.82
CA GLY A 662 -18.58 -14.81 6.92
C GLY A 662 -18.85 -16.06 7.74
N ALA A 663 -17.95 -17.03 7.80
CA ALA A 663 -18.33 -18.34 8.33
C ALA A 663 -18.64 -18.27 9.84
N PRO A 664 -19.83 -18.73 10.30
CA PRO A 664 -20.04 -18.95 11.71
C PRO A 664 -18.92 -19.87 12.20
N TYR A 665 -18.17 -19.37 13.18
CA TYR A 665 -16.84 -19.81 13.64
C TYR A 665 -16.74 -21.30 14.05
N SER A 666 -17.81 -22.07 13.94
CA SER A 666 -18.00 -23.35 14.63
C SER A 666 -18.29 -24.55 13.74
N TYR A 667 -18.64 -24.42 12.45
CA TYR A 667 -18.99 -25.61 11.64
C TYR A 667 -18.10 -25.89 10.41
N TYR A 668 -17.44 -24.88 9.84
CA TYR A 668 -16.68 -25.05 8.58
C TYR A 668 -15.22 -24.53 8.63
N ALA A 669 -14.78 -23.92 9.72
CA ALA A 669 -13.39 -23.47 9.84
C ALA A 669 -12.41 -24.65 9.83
N SER A 670 -11.30 -24.53 9.10
CA SER A 670 -10.25 -25.55 8.97
C SER A 670 -10.71 -26.88 8.35
N THR A 671 -11.83 -26.88 7.60
CA THR A 671 -12.38 -28.11 7.01
C THR A 671 -11.81 -28.42 5.63
N GLY A 672 -11.21 -27.44 4.92
CA GLY A 672 -10.75 -27.69 3.56
C GLY A 672 -11.90 -27.94 2.58
N MET A 673 -13.07 -27.33 2.81
CA MET A 673 -14.34 -27.59 2.13
C MET A 673 -14.94 -26.35 1.49
N PHE A 674 -15.84 -26.53 0.53
CA PHE A 674 -16.59 -25.42 -0.07
C PHE A 674 -17.78 -25.01 0.79
N LEU A 675 -18.04 -23.70 0.86
CA LEU A 675 -19.24 -23.17 1.47
C LEU A 675 -20.48 -23.76 0.78
N PRO A 676 -21.40 -24.41 1.52
CA PRO A 676 -22.57 -25.06 0.91
C PRO A 676 -23.71 -24.08 0.60
N TYR A 677 -23.70 -22.87 1.16
CA TYR A 677 -24.72 -21.84 0.96
C TYR A 677 -24.10 -20.44 1.06
N ASP A 678 -24.81 -19.44 0.53
CA ASP A 678 -24.42 -18.03 0.62
C ASP A 678 -24.48 -17.54 2.06
N ILE A 679 -23.47 -16.79 2.48
CA ILE A 679 -23.43 -16.09 3.76
C ILE A 679 -23.59 -14.60 3.49
N SER A 680 -24.53 -13.94 4.16
CA SER A 680 -24.74 -12.51 4.00
C SER A 680 -24.91 -11.82 5.34
N ALA A 681 -24.37 -10.62 5.46
CA ALA A 681 -24.63 -9.73 6.58
C ALA A 681 -24.93 -8.32 6.06
N LYS A 682 -25.76 -7.60 6.81
CA LYS A 682 -26.06 -6.19 6.61
C LYS A 682 -26.07 -5.53 7.97
N ASP A 683 -25.50 -4.34 8.03
CA ASP A 683 -25.55 -3.52 9.24
C ASP A 683 -25.39 -2.03 8.89
N SER A 684 -25.61 -1.17 9.88
CA SER A 684 -25.40 0.27 9.75
C SER A 684 -24.91 0.89 11.04
N ASP A 685 -24.08 1.92 10.94
CA ASP A 685 -23.47 2.59 12.08
C ASP A 685 -23.38 4.12 11.86
N TYR A 686 -23.23 4.87 12.95
CA TYR A 686 -23.06 6.32 12.95
C TYR A 686 -21.67 6.72 13.44
N GLY A 687 -20.97 7.51 12.63
CA GLY A 687 -19.67 8.09 12.94
C GLY A 687 -19.80 9.54 13.40
N LEU A 688 -19.08 9.92 14.45
CA LEU A 688 -18.92 11.32 14.86
C LEU A 688 -17.44 11.67 14.83
N SER A 689 -17.11 12.61 13.95
CA SER A 689 -15.78 13.19 13.80
C SER A 689 -15.81 14.65 14.19
N TRP A 690 -14.79 15.13 14.90
CA TRP A 690 -14.66 16.53 15.28
C TRP A 690 -13.21 16.93 15.51
N SER A 691 -12.93 18.22 15.33
CA SER A 691 -11.62 18.81 15.58
C SER A 691 -11.76 20.21 16.15
N SER A 692 -10.92 20.54 17.14
CA SER A 692 -10.80 21.88 17.69
C SER A 692 -9.34 22.30 17.62
N SER A 693 -9.07 23.43 16.97
CA SER A 693 -7.72 23.99 16.86
C SER A 693 -7.70 25.44 17.29
N LEU A 694 -6.71 25.79 18.11
CA LEU A 694 -6.42 27.17 18.48
C LEU A 694 -5.12 27.58 17.83
N THR A 695 -5.13 28.74 17.17
CA THR A 695 -3.98 29.32 16.49
C THR A 695 -3.71 30.71 17.07
N TYR A 696 -2.45 31.04 17.29
CA TYR A 696 -2.00 32.35 17.76
C TYR A 696 -0.82 32.85 16.94
N ASN A 697 -0.96 34.08 16.42
CA ASN A 697 0.05 34.79 15.65
C ASN A 697 0.66 35.91 16.52
N PRO A 698 1.66 35.61 17.37
CA PRO A 698 2.26 36.61 18.26
C PRO A 698 2.88 37.79 17.49
N VAL A 699 3.55 37.48 16.38
CA VAL A 699 4.23 38.40 15.48
C VAL A 699 4.03 37.96 14.03
N LYS A 700 4.19 38.87 13.07
CA LYS A 700 4.07 38.56 11.64
C LYS A 700 5.04 37.44 11.27
N GLY A 701 4.53 36.40 10.60
CA GLY A 701 5.34 35.27 10.13
C GLY A 701 5.65 34.20 11.19
N VAL A 702 5.09 34.28 12.40
CA VAL A 702 5.19 33.20 13.40
C VAL A 702 3.78 32.81 13.82
N THR A 703 3.47 31.53 13.70
CA THR A 703 2.17 30.96 14.04
C THR A 703 2.38 29.80 15.00
N LEU A 704 1.72 29.84 16.16
CA LEU A 704 1.67 28.74 17.12
C LEU A 704 0.28 28.12 17.06
N TYR A 705 0.18 26.80 17.13
CA TYR A 705 -1.12 26.13 17.15
C TYR A 705 -1.14 24.90 18.06
N GLY A 706 -2.34 24.58 18.53
CA GLY A 706 -2.65 23.32 19.19
C GLY A 706 -3.97 22.78 18.65
N THR A 707 -4.02 21.48 18.40
CA THR A 707 -5.21 20.79 17.90
C THR A 707 -5.50 19.54 18.69
N TYR A 708 -6.77 19.33 18.99
CA TYR A 708 -7.30 18.07 19.48
C TYR A 708 -8.44 17.60 18.57
N ALA A 709 -8.41 16.33 18.16
CA ALA A 709 -9.37 15.79 17.20
C ALA A 709 -9.74 14.33 17.51
N GLN A 710 -10.96 13.98 17.17
CA GLN A 710 -11.44 12.61 17.09
C GLN A 710 -11.98 12.36 15.68
N GLN A 711 -11.59 11.24 15.07
CA GLN A 711 -12.00 10.87 13.74
C GLN A 711 -12.61 9.47 13.73
N SER A 712 -13.77 9.34 13.10
CA SER A 712 -14.36 8.05 12.73
C SER A 712 -13.83 7.59 11.36
N LEU A 713 -13.61 6.28 11.23
CA LEU A 713 -13.06 5.65 10.02
C LEU A 713 -13.83 4.37 9.69
N ILE A 714 -13.94 4.05 8.39
CA ILE A 714 -14.51 2.79 7.94
C ILE A 714 -13.49 1.66 8.13
N VAL A 715 -13.92 0.55 8.74
CA VAL A 715 -13.13 -0.68 8.91
C VAL A 715 -13.40 -1.63 7.74
N ASN A 716 -12.82 -1.32 6.57
CA ASN A 716 -12.92 -2.14 5.36
C ASN A 716 -11.56 -2.68 4.90
N ASN A 717 -11.57 -3.63 3.97
CA ASN A 717 -10.35 -4.19 3.41
C ASN A 717 -9.60 -3.15 2.55
N ALA A 718 -8.27 -3.08 2.67
CA ALA A 718 -7.48 -2.13 1.89
C ALA A 718 -7.37 -2.46 0.38
N SER A 719 -7.76 -3.66 -0.06
CA SER A 719 -7.62 -4.10 -1.47
C SER A 719 -8.80 -3.69 -2.35
N ALA A 720 -10.01 -4.20 -2.09
CA ALA A 720 -11.21 -3.87 -2.88
C ALA A 720 -12.22 -3.04 -2.09
N GLN A 721 -11.83 -2.53 -0.91
CA GLN A 721 -12.66 -1.69 -0.03
C GLN A 721 -13.94 -2.37 0.47
N GLU A 722 -14.00 -3.70 0.40
CA GLU A 722 -15.13 -4.50 0.87
C GLU A 722 -15.20 -4.56 2.40
N PHE A 723 -16.42 -4.53 2.94
CA PHE A 723 -16.64 -4.98 4.31
C PHE A 723 -16.58 -6.49 4.36
N SER A 724 -15.79 -7.00 5.29
CA SER A 724 -15.87 -8.38 5.73
C SER A 724 -17.24 -8.65 6.38
N VAL A 725 -17.80 -9.84 6.19
CA VAL A 725 -19.11 -10.22 6.75
C VAL A 725 -19.12 -10.16 8.29
N ARG A 726 -18.01 -10.45 8.98
CA ARG A 726 -17.93 -10.56 10.45
C ARG A 726 -18.04 -9.22 11.13
N PRO A 727 -17.28 -8.17 10.72
CA PRO A 727 -17.52 -6.81 11.18
C PRO A 727 -18.99 -6.38 11.07
N LEU A 728 -19.71 -6.79 10.01
CA LEU A 728 -21.15 -6.50 9.88
C LEU A 728 -22.01 -7.31 10.87
N LEU A 729 -21.65 -8.56 11.17
CA LEU A 729 -22.36 -9.39 12.16
C LEU A 729 -22.12 -8.92 13.61
N THR A 730 -20.98 -8.31 13.88
CA THR A 730 -20.57 -7.90 15.24
C THR A 730 -20.78 -6.41 15.53
N GLY A 731 -21.35 -5.63 14.59
CA GLY A 731 -21.58 -4.20 14.80
C GLY A 731 -20.31 -3.34 14.78
N GLN A 732 -19.28 -3.75 14.00
CA GLN A 732 -17.94 -3.15 14.01
C GLN A 732 -17.59 -2.49 12.68
N LEU A 733 -18.48 -1.65 12.14
CA LEU A 733 -18.28 -1.01 10.83
C LEU A 733 -17.30 0.16 10.94
N LEU A 734 -17.34 0.90 12.06
CA LEU A 734 -16.58 2.11 12.25
C LEU A 734 -15.56 1.99 13.39
N GLY A 735 -14.33 2.40 13.11
CA GLY A 735 -13.28 2.63 14.09
C GLY A 735 -13.30 4.08 14.58
N ARG A 736 -12.75 4.33 15.76
CA ARG A 736 -12.52 5.70 16.27
C ARG A 736 -11.04 5.92 16.50
N SER A 737 -10.57 7.13 16.34
CA SER A 737 -9.18 7.49 16.57
C SER A 737 -9.11 8.88 17.15
N LYS A 738 -8.07 9.16 17.93
CA LYS A 738 -7.86 10.43 18.61
C LYS A 738 -6.47 10.96 18.28
N MET A 739 -6.34 12.28 18.24
CA MET A 739 -5.06 12.94 18.04
C MET A 739 -4.98 14.23 18.85
N THR A 740 -3.80 14.46 19.42
CA THR A 740 -3.33 15.74 19.93
C THR A 740 -2.11 16.17 19.12
N GLU A 741 -2.07 17.43 18.67
CA GLU A 741 -0.93 18.00 17.97
C GLU A 741 -0.64 19.41 18.50
N PHE A 742 0.64 19.72 18.72
CA PHE A 742 1.11 21.09 18.99
C PHE A 742 2.18 21.41 17.96
N GLY A 743 2.11 22.60 17.36
CA GLY A 743 3.08 22.98 16.36
C GLY A 743 3.32 24.47 16.26
N SER A 744 4.38 24.77 15.52
CA SER A 744 4.80 26.11 15.18
C SER A 744 5.14 26.18 13.71
N LYS A 745 4.80 27.31 13.09
CA LYS A 745 5.07 27.61 11.70
C LYS A 745 5.74 28.97 11.58
N PHE A 746 6.69 29.05 10.69
CA PHE A 746 7.53 30.21 10.48
C PHE A 746 7.49 30.55 9.00
N SER A 747 7.04 31.76 8.65
CA SER A 747 7.19 32.38 7.34
C SER A 747 7.98 33.67 7.51
N LEU A 748 9.30 33.54 7.47
CA LEU A 748 10.25 34.60 7.83
C LEU A 748 11.02 35.08 6.60
N LEU A 749 11.81 36.14 6.79
CA LEU A 749 12.69 36.70 5.75
C LEU A 749 11.92 37.09 4.47
N LYS A 750 10.75 37.74 4.63
CA LYS A 750 9.83 38.10 3.53
C LYS A 750 9.42 36.86 2.70
N ASN A 751 8.97 35.81 3.39
CA ASN A 751 8.53 34.52 2.84
C ASN A 751 9.62 33.67 2.15
N ARG A 752 10.91 33.98 2.39
CA ARG A 752 12.01 33.18 1.83
C ARG A 752 12.34 31.95 2.66
N LEU A 753 11.94 31.95 3.92
CA LEU A 753 12.08 30.82 4.84
C LEU A 753 10.69 30.39 5.28
N PHE A 754 10.31 29.17 4.93
CA PHE A 754 9.18 28.46 5.50
C PHE A 754 9.70 27.32 6.36
N ALA A 755 9.29 27.23 7.63
CA ALA A 755 9.65 26.12 8.49
C ALA A 755 8.47 25.71 9.37
N THR A 756 8.40 24.42 9.68
CA THR A 756 7.40 23.83 10.58
C THR A 756 8.10 22.94 11.59
N LEU A 757 7.56 22.92 12.81
CA LEU A 757 7.91 21.97 13.86
C LEU A 757 6.62 21.56 14.55
N ALA A 758 6.35 20.26 14.61
CA ALA A 758 5.17 19.71 15.25
C ALA A 758 5.53 18.54 16.16
N TRP A 759 4.86 18.45 17.30
CA TRP A 759 4.78 17.27 18.13
C TRP A 759 3.37 16.70 18.04
N TYR A 760 3.25 15.38 18.00
CA TYR A 760 1.95 14.71 17.96
C TYR A 760 1.90 13.49 18.90
N ASP A 761 0.68 13.20 19.33
CA ASP A 761 0.27 11.95 19.98
C ASP A 761 -1.04 11.50 19.31
N GLN A 762 -1.01 10.35 18.64
CA GLN A 762 -2.17 9.78 17.97
C GLN A 762 -2.44 8.35 18.45
N THR A 763 -3.72 8.06 18.67
CA THR A 763 -4.20 6.72 19.01
C THR A 763 -5.17 6.26 17.95
N ARG A 764 -4.89 5.13 17.33
CA ARG A 764 -5.84 4.38 16.49
C ARG A 764 -6.44 3.27 17.34
N THR A 765 -7.76 3.29 17.54
CA THR A 765 -8.44 2.15 18.14
C THR A 765 -8.96 1.23 17.04
N SER A 766 -8.68 -0.07 17.19
CA SER A 766 -9.27 -1.14 16.38
C SER A 766 -10.13 -2.04 17.24
N PHE A 767 -11.03 -2.78 16.58
CA PHE A 767 -11.94 -3.73 17.20
C PHE A 767 -11.69 -5.21 16.83
N ASP A 768 -10.58 -5.58 16.18
CA ASP A 768 -10.22 -7.00 15.95
C ASP A 768 -8.73 -7.32 16.23
N PRO A 769 -8.41 -7.99 17.37
CA PRO A 769 -7.08 -8.48 17.72
C PRO A 769 -6.58 -9.69 16.91
N VAL A 770 -7.44 -10.40 16.17
CA VAL A 770 -7.24 -11.84 15.89
C VAL A 770 -6.91 -12.15 14.43
N SER A 771 -6.90 -11.17 13.53
CA SER A 771 -6.57 -11.43 12.11
C SER A 771 -5.74 -10.34 11.43
N THR A 772 -4.44 -10.32 11.72
CA THR A 772 -3.45 -9.41 11.11
C THR A 772 -3.21 -9.65 9.62
N VAL A 773 -3.72 -10.73 9.03
CA VAL A 773 -3.54 -11.08 7.61
C VAL A 773 -4.72 -10.56 6.78
N GLY A 774 -4.85 -9.24 6.66
CA GLY A 774 -5.92 -8.68 5.81
C GLY A 774 -6.23 -7.19 5.93
N GLY A 775 -5.55 -6.47 6.83
CA GLY A 775 -5.84 -5.05 7.07
C GLY A 775 -6.90 -4.79 8.14
N ALA A 776 -7.23 -5.80 8.97
CA ALA A 776 -7.84 -5.49 10.27
C ALA A 776 -6.85 -4.65 11.08
N ALA A 777 -7.32 -3.50 11.54
CA ALA A 777 -6.51 -2.54 12.27
C ALA A 777 -5.97 -3.21 13.56
N SER A 778 -4.75 -2.90 13.98
CA SER A 778 -4.34 -3.15 15.37
C SER A 778 -4.38 -1.83 16.11
N SER A 779 -4.84 -1.86 17.36
CA SER A 779 -4.85 -0.66 18.20
C SER A 779 -3.41 -0.21 18.42
N THR A 780 -3.09 1.02 18.03
CA THR A 780 -1.73 1.56 18.03
C THR A 780 -1.68 2.97 18.58
N LEU A 781 -0.60 3.28 19.26
CA LEU A 781 -0.24 4.60 19.77
C LEU A 781 1.02 5.05 19.05
N SER A 782 0.99 6.23 18.42
CA SER A 782 2.17 6.79 17.76
C SER A 782 2.43 8.19 18.26
N ARG A 783 3.69 8.45 18.62
CA ARG A 783 4.16 9.74 19.13
C ARG A 783 5.38 10.17 18.37
N GLY A 784 5.53 11.46 18.13
CA GLY A 784 6.71 11.93 17.43
C GLY A 784 6.83 13.43 17.29
N TRP A 785 8.00 13.83 16.78
CA TRP A 785 8.34 15.16 16.35
C TRP A 785 8.60 15.16 14.84
N GLU A 786 8.13 16.19 14.17
CA GLU A 786 8.25 16.36 12.72
C GLU A 786 8.70 17.80 12.43
N SER A 787 9.62 17.95 11.49
CA SER A 787 10.03 19.25 10.98
C SER A 787 10.18 19.23 9.47
N ASP A 788 9.66 20.26 8.80
CA ASP A 788 9.79 20.54 7.37
C ASP A 788 10.30 21.98 7.22
N LEU A 789 11.44 22.15 6.55
CA LEU A 789 12.10 23.43 6.30
C LEU A 789 12.33 23.61 4.81
N ARG A 790 11.97 24.79 4.31
CA ARG A 790 12.13 25.24 2.93
C ARG A 790 12.72 26.63 2.94
N PHE A 791 13.91 26.79 2.38
CA PHE A 791 14.65 28.03 2.50
C PHE A 791 15.32 28.45 1.19
N VAL A 792 14.88 29.58 0.65
CA VAL A 792 15.48 30.23 -0.52
C VAL A 792 16.52 31.25 -0.06
N LEU A 793 17.77 30.82 0.09
CA LEU A 793 18.89 31.61 0.62
C LEU A 793 19.32 32.76 -0.31
N ASN A 794 19.16 32.60 -1.62
CA ASN A 794 19.27 33.65 -2.65
C ASN A 794 18.70 33.12 -3.99
N ASP A 795 18.83 33.89 -5.07
CA ASP A 795 18.38 33.53 -6.42
C ASP A 795 19.12 32.32 -7.04
N LYS A 796 20.14 31.81 -6.35
CA LYS A 796 20.96 30.66 -6.75
C LYS A 796 20.87 29.48 -5.80
N LEU A 797 20.47 29.64 -4.53
CA LEU A 797 20.57 28.58 -3.53
C LEU A 797 19.24 28.38 -2.79
N THR A 798 18.72 27.16 -2.86
CA THR A 798 17.51 26.72 -2.17
C THR A 798 17.77 25.44 -1.39
N PHE A 799 17.19 25.34 -0.19
CA PHE A 799 17.27 24.19 0.70
C PHE A 799 15.88 23.63 0.98
N ILE A 800 15.77 22.31 1.04
CA ILE A 800 14.63 21.58 1.60
C ILE A 800 15.19 20.62 2.62
N ALA A 801 14.66 20.60 3.83
CA ALA A 801 15.07 19.66 4.85
C ALA A 801 13.87 19.14 5.61
N GLY A 802 13.87 17.84 5.88
CA GLY A 802 12.85 17.17 6.67
C GLY A 802 13.49 16.32 7.74
N VAL A 803 12.94 16.33 8.96
CA VAL A 803 13.37 15.45 10.05
C VAL A 803 12.15 14.88 10.75
N THR A 804 12.16 13.57 10.99
CA THR A 804 11.14 12.85 11.75
C THR A 804 11.80 12.05 12.87
N PHE A 805 11.25 12.20 14.07
CA PHE A 805 11.47 11.30 15.19
C PHE A 805 10.11 10.73 15.58
N SER A 806 9.86 9.45 15.31
CA SER A 806 8.57 8.82 15.58
C SER A 806 8.77 7.49 16.29
N ARG A 807 7.89 7.15 17.22
CA ARG A 807 7.82 5.83 17.83
C ARG A 807 6.36 5.38 17.86
N SER A 808 6.14 4.13 17.49
CA SER A 808 4.81 3.54 17.45
C SER A 808 4.78 2.24 18.24
N GLU A 809 3.72 2.04 19.01
CA GLU A 809 3.51 0.85 19.83
C GLU A 809 2.10 0.31 19.64
N TYR A 810 1.98 -1.01 19.58
CA TYR A 810 0.72 -1.72 19.74
C TYR A 810 0.21 -1.54 21.18
N LEU A 811 -1.08 -1.26 21.32
CA LEU A 811 -1.72 -1.12 22.64
C LEU A 811 -1.97 -2.46 23.34
N GLN A 812 -1.82 -3.56 22.60
CA GLN A 812 -2.13 -4.93 23.01
C GLN A 812 -1.14 -5.92 22.40
N GLY A 813 -1.12 -7.13 22.92
CA GLY A 813 -0.52 -8.30 22.31
C GLY A 813 -1.23 -8.70 21.01
N GLY A 814 -1.00 -9.92 20.54
CA GLY A 814 -1.67 -10.45 19.36
C GLY A 814 -0.91 -11.56 18.66
N SER A 815 -1.55 -12.17 17.68
CA SER A 815 -0.93 -13.21 16.85
C SER A 815 0.11 -12.61 15.90
N ILE A 816 1.29 -13.21 15.91
CA ILE A 816 2.47 -12.78 15.14
C ILE A 816 3.12 -13.94 14.41
N SER A 817 3.81 -13.60 13.33
CA SER A 817 4.69 -14.51 12.60
C SER A 817 6.12 -14.48 13.16
N ILE A 818 6.70 -15.65 13.40
CA ILE A 818 8.05 -15.84 13.94
C ILE A 818 8.87 -16.76 13.05
N ASP A 819 10.19 -16.60 13.02
CA ASP A 819 11.07 -17.57 12.36
C ASP A 819 11.14 -18.88 13.16
N ALA A 820 11.56 -19.95 12.49
CA ALA A 820 11.65 -21.26 13.11
C ALA A 820 12.66 -21.31 14.27
N ARG A 821 13.77 -20.56 14.21
CA ARG A 821 14.73 -20.51 15.32
C ARG A 821 14.09 -19.92 16.58
N SER A 822 13.30 -18.87 16.44
CA SER A 822 12.52 -18.27 17.53
C SER A 822 11.49 -19.23 18.12
N ALA A 823 11.03 -20.22 17.34
CA ALA A 823 10.17 -21.31 17.82
C ALA A 823 10.96 -22.48 18.45
N GLY A 824 12.30 -22.39 18.55
CA GLY A 824 13.15 -23.40 19.17
C GLY A 824 13.70 -24.46 18.21
N TYR A 825 13.61 -24.26 16.90
CA TYR A 825 14.22 -25.18 15.93
C TYR A 825 15.76 -25.02 15.91
N PRO A 826 16.50 -26.13 15.78
CA PRO A 826 17.96 -26.11 15.77
C PRO A 826 18.57 -25.89 14.38
N ASP A 827 19.82 -25.42 14.35
CA ASP A 827 20.65 -25.57 13.16
C ASP A 827 21.19 -27.01 13.08
N VAL A 828 21.17 -27.61 11.90
CA VAL A 828 21.91 -28.83 11.62
C VAL A 828 23.32 -28.44 11.18
N VAL A 829 24.31 -29.01 11.84
CA VAL A 829 25.74 -28.78 11.63
C VAL A 829 26.46 -30.04 11.16
N ASP A 830 27.54 -29.85 10.41
CA ASP A 830 28.49 -30.91 10.09
C ASP A 830 29.44 -31.22 11.27
N ALA A 831 30.37 -32.15 11.08
CA ALA A 831 31.36 -32.55 12.09
C ALA A 831 32.29 -31.40 12.54
N SER A 832 32.40 -30.32 11.76
CA SER A 832 33.19 -29.13 12.09
C SER A 832 32.39 -28.07 12.86
N GLY A 833 31.08 -28.26 13.02
CA GLY A 833 30.16 -27.29 13.60
C GLY A 833 29.66 -26.23 12.61
N LYS A 834 29.95 -26.37 11.31
CA LYS A 834 29.41 -25.49 10.28
C LYS A 834 27.94 -25.83 10.02
N VAL A 835 27.08 -24.82 9.98
CA VAL A 835 25.66 -24.98 9.61
C VAL A 835 25.55 -25.50 8.17
N VAL A 836 24.83 -26.61 8.01
CA VAL A 836 24.50 -27.23 6.72
C VAL A 836 23.00 -27.20 6.42
N ILE A 837 22.15 -27.14 7.45
CA ILE A 837 20.72 -26.82 7.31
C ILE A 837 20.39 -25.79 8.40
N PRO A 838 19.96 -24.58 8.04
CA PRO A 838 19.60 -23.57 9.04
C PRO A 838 18.30 -23.94 9.76
N ALA A 839 18.12 -23.50 11.00
CA ALA A 839 16.87 -23.61 11.74
C ALA A 839 15.67 -23.08 10.92
N GLU A 840 15.88 -22.02 10.14
CA GLU A 840 14.87 -21.41 9.29
C GLU A 840 14.38 -22.32 8.15
N ALA A 841 15.13 -23.36 7.77
CA ALA A 841 14.68 -24.36 6.79
C ALA A 841 13.43 -25.09 7.27
N PHE A 842 13.30 -25.30 8.57
CA PHE A 842 12.14 -25.93 9.19
C PHE A 842 10.90 -25.03 9.25
N GLY A 843 11.04 -23.75 8.89
CA GLY A 843 9.90 -22.88 8.59
C GLY A 843 9.38 -23.04 7.16
N TRP A 844 10.01 -23.89 6.34
CA TRP A 844 9.60 -24.28 4.99
C TRP A 844 9.44 -23.13 3.99
N GLY A 845 10.24 -22.08 4.15
CA GLY A 845 10.11 -20.85 3.36
C GLY A 845 9.09 -19.85 3.91
N GLY A 846 8.39 -20.23 4.98
CA GLY A 846 7.39 -19.46 5.73
C GLY A 846 7.89 -18.94 7.08
N ARG A 847 6.96 -18.34 7.82
CA ARG A 847 7.09 -18.02 9.26
C ARG A 847 6.00 -18.78 10.01
N LEU A 848 6.33 -19.23 11.22
CA LEU A 848 5.39 -19.89 12.12
C LEU A 848 4.52 -18.85 12.82
N GLN A 849 3.37 -19.23 13.37
CA GLN A 849 2.51 -18.32 14.15
C GLN A 849 2.65 -18.56 15.65
N THR A 850 2.55 -17.50 16.43
CA THR A 850 2.38 -17.55 17.88
C THR A 850 1.62 -16.33 18.38
N THR A 851 1.21 -16.29 19.65
CA THR A 851 0.44 -15.17 20.21
C THR A 851 1.16 -14.49 21.36
N ILE A 852 1.55 -13.23 21.18
CA ILE A 852 2.09 -12.41 22.27
C ILE A 852 0.94 -12.05 23.22
N PRO A 853 1.00 -12.41 24.52
CA PRO A 853 -0.01 -12.02 25.48
C PRO A 853 0.13 -10.54 25.86
N ASP A 854 -0.97 -9.92 26.33
CA ASP A 854 -0.98 -8.51 26.71
C ASP A 854 0.01 -8.16 27.83
N SER A 855 0.40 -9.12 28.67
CA SER A 855 1.40 -8.94 29.72
C SER A 855 2.81 -8.67 29.20
N GLU A 856 3.13 -9.07 27.97
CA GLU A 856 4.46 -8.93 27.38
C GLU A 856 4.60 -7.59 26.67
N THR A 857 4.90 -6.54 27.44
CA THR A 857 4.99 -5.17 26.92
C THR A 857 6.25 -4.91 26.08
N ASP A 858 7.30 -5.71 26.25
CA ASP A 858 8.59 -5.53 25.57
C ASP A 858 8.48 -5.72 24.04
N TYR A 859 7.49 -6.48 23.58
CA TYR A 859 7.22 -6.71 22.16
C TYR A 859 6.11 -5.83 21.63
N ARG A 860 5.88 -4.62 22.18
CA ARG A 860 4.82 -3.73 21.70
C ARG A 860 5.28 -2.77 20.60
N GLU A 861 6.57 -2.62 20.37
CA GLU A 861 7.07 -1.76 19.28
C GLU A 861 6.55 -2.24 17.92
N VAL A 862 6.13 -1.29 17.07
CA VAL A 862 5.67 -1.59 15.71
C VAL A 862 6.87 -1.72 14.78
N GLU A 863 6.98 -2.86 14.11
CA GLU A 863 8.10 -3.18 13.24
C GLU A 863 8.00 -2.56 11.84
N GLY A 864 9.14 -2.49 11.14
CA GLY A 864 9.22 -2.18 9.71
C GLY A 864 9.36 -0.70 9.36
N ILE A 865 9.44 0.20 10.34
CA ILE A 865 9.59 1.64 10.12
C ILE A 865 10.69 2.21 11.01
N PRO A 866 11.67 2.93 10.44
CA PRO A 866 12.68 3.67 11.19
C PRO A 866 12.11 4.78 12.07
N ASP A 867 12.54 4.77 13.33
CA ASP A 867 12.22 5.80 14.31
C ASP A 867 12.76 7.19 13.95
N ARG A 868 13.85 7.22 13.18
CA ARG A 868 14.58 8.44 12.85
C ARG A 868 14.81 8.54 11.35
N VAL A 869 14.39 9.64 10.77
CA VAL A 869 14.62 9.98 9.36
C VAL A 869 15.08 11.40 9.24
N ALA A 870 16.04 11.64 8.37
CA ALA A 870 16.38 12.98 7.93
C ALA A 870 16.57 13.01 6.41
N ASN A 871 16.18 14.11 5.78
CA ASN A 871 16.53 14.42 4.41
C ASN A 871 17.03 15.87 4.32
N LEU A 872 17.92 16.13 3.37
CA LEU A 872 18.38 17.46 3.00
C LEU A 872 18.58 17.51 1.49
N THR A 873 17.82 18.36 0.82
CA THR A 873 18.01 18.71 -0.59
C THR A 873 18.61 20.10 -0.69
N VAL A 874 19.66 20.24 -1.50
CA VAL A 874 20.27 21.52 -1.88
C VAL A 874 20.11 21.69 -3.38
N ILE A 875 19.55 22.82 -3.81
CA ILE A 875 19.38 23.20 -5.21
C ILE A 875 20.23 24.44 -5.46
N TYR A 876 21.15 24.35 -6.42
CA TYR A 876 22.05 25.40 -6.85
C TYR A 876 21.82 25.78 -8.32
N THR A 877 21.39 27.01 -8.58
CA THR A 877 21.14 27.55 -9.92
C THR A 877 22.10 28.72 -10.21
N PRO A 878 23.38 28.46 -10.58
CA PRO A 878 24.39 29.50 -10.74
C PRO A 878 24.06 30.52 -11.83
N THR A 879 23.28 30.10 -12.83
CA THR A 879 22.81 30.90 -13.96
C THR A 879 21.33 30.64 -14.20
N ALA A 880 20.70 31.36 -15.14
CA ALA A 880 19.34 31.06 -15.55
C ALA A 880 19.19 29.65 -16.18
N HIS A 881 20.28 29.09 -16.72
CA HIS A 881 20.26 27.87 -17.51
C HIS A 881 20.65 26.62 -16.72
N TRP A 882 21.64 26.72 -15.84
CA TRP A 882 22.15 25.55 -15.13
C TRP A 882 21.43 25.36 -13.79
N VAL A 883 21.08 24.11 -13.50
CA VAL A 883 20.54 23.66 -12.21
C VAL A 883 21.38 22.47 -11.74
N PHE A 884 21.85 22.53 -10.51
CA PHE A 884 22.49 21.42 -9.82
C PHE A 884 21.65 21.12 -8.58
N GLN A 885 21.44 19.86 -8.28
CA GLN A 885 20.71 19.46 -7.09
C GLN A 885 21.39 18.26 -6.47
N THR A 886 21.36 18.19 -5.15
CA THR A 886 21.74 17.00 -4.41
C THR A 886 20.76 16.76 -3.27
N THR A 887 20.43 15.49 -3.02
CA THR A 887 19.56 15.09 -1.93
C THR A 887 20.26 14.03 -1.09
N VAL A 888 20.50 14.34 0.18
CA VAL A 888 20.96 13.40 1.20
C VAL A 888 19.75 12.84 1.92
N TYR A 889 19.68 11.53 2.05
CA TYR A 889 18.65 10.84 2.84
C TYR A 889 19.32 9.94 3.87
N HIS A 890 18.89 10.02 5.12
CA HIS A 890 19.35 9.17 6.20
C HIS A 890 18.17 8.40 6.81
N GLN A 891 18.35 7.10 6.94
CA GLN A 891 17.43 6.16 7.57
C GLN A 891 18.07 5.61 8.83
N GLY A 892 17.38 5.70 9.96
CA GLY A 892 17.80 5.06 11.21
C GLY A 892 17.65 3.53 11.18
N THR A 893 18.10 2.89 12.25
CA THR A 893 17.91 1.45 12.47
C THR A 893 16.45 1.12 12.77
N PHE A 894 15.99 -0.06 12.39
CA PHE A 894 14.69 -0.61 12.82
C PHE A 894 14.66 -2.14 12.73
N ALA A 895 13.76 -2.75 13.50
CA ALA A 895 13.45 -4.17 13.41
C ALA A 895 12.44 -4.44 12.28
N THR A 896 12.58 -5.57 11.58
CA THR A 896 11.63 -5.95 10.51
C THR A 896 10.47 -6.83 11.00
N ASP A 897 10.59 -7.33 12.22
CA ASP A 897 9.64 -8.20 12.90
C ASP A 897 9.50 -7.78 14.38
N ARG A 898 8.36 -8.10 14.98
CA ARG A 898 8.00 -7.68 16.35
C ARG A 898 8.85 -8.33 17.46
N LEU A 899 9.57 -9.41 17.17
CA LEU A 899 10.52 -10.05 18.09
C LEU A 899 11.95 -9.50 17.94
N HIS A 900 12.18 -8.59 16.99
CA HIS A 900 13.47 -7.98 16.72
C HIS A 900 14.52 -9.03 16.30
N THR A 901 14.11 -10.04 15.52
CA THR A 901 15.00 -11.12 15.06
C THR A 901 15.89 -10.66 13.90
N ILE A 902 15.40 -9.77 13.04
CA ILE A 902 16.14 -9.16 11.94
C ILE A 902 16.11 -7.64 12.07
N HIS A 903 17.30 -7.03 12.04
CA HIS A 903 17.48 -5.59 12.13
C HIS A 903 18.05 -5.04 10.82
N VAL A 904 17.51 -3.90 10.39
CA VAL A 904 18.07 -3.10 9.30
C VAL A 904 18.96 -2.03 9.93
N ASP A 905 20.22 -1.97 9.49
CA ASP A 905 21.19 -0.98 9.93
C ASP A 905 20.86 0.42 9.38
N ALA A 906 21.34 1.44 10.09
CA ALA A 906 21.21 2.82 9.62
C ALA A 906 22.03 3.01 8.33
N ALA A 907 21.47 3.75 7.38
CA ALA A 907 22.09 3.98 6.08
C ALA A 907 21.83 5.40 5.57
N THR A 908 22.76 5.89 4.75
CA THR A 908 22.66 7.20 4.10
C THR A 908 22.87 7.08 2.60
N THR A 909 21.95 7.63 1.82
CA THR A 909 22.04 7.70 0.35
C THR A 909 22.25 9.15 -0.10
N LEU A 910 22.88 9.29 -1.26
CA LEU A 910 23.08 10.57 -1.94
C LEU A 910 22.53 10.47 -3.36
N ASP A 911 21.61 11.37 -3.70
CA ASP A 911 21.11 11.56 -5.05
C ASP A 911 21.69 12.86 -5.63
N GLY A 912 21.77 12.96 -6.96
CA GLY A 912 22.24 14.15 -7.64
C GLY A 912 21.61 14.37 -9.00
N LEU A 913 21.33 15.63 -9.32
CA LEU A 913 20.80 16.06 -10.61
C LEU A 913 21.63 17.20 -11.20
N VAL A 914 21.84 17.15 -12.51
CA VAL A 914 22.36 18.25 -13.33
C VAL A 914 21.36 18.55 -14.44
N GLY A 915 20.88 19.78 -14.50
CA GLY A 915 19.90 20.26 -15.45
C GLY A 915 20.40 21.44 -16.26
N TYR A 916 20.02 21.49 -17.53
CA TYR A 916 20.18 22.65 -18.40
C TYR A 916 18.83 23.05 -18.99
N ARG A 917 18.36 24.25 -18.67
CA ARG A 917 17.04 24.77 -19.07
C ARG A 917 17.14 26.02 -19.95
N THR A 918 16.24 26.09 -20.91
CA THR A 918 15.96 27.27 -21.74
C THR A 918 14.45 27.52 -21.75
N LYS A 919 14.01 28.61 -22.37
CA LYS A 919 12.57 28.89 -22.53
C LYS A 919 11.83 27.80 -23.32
N LYS A 920 12.49 27.18 -24.30
CA LYS A 920 11.85 26.22 -25.22
C LYS A 920 12.15 24.77 -24.87
N TRP A 921 13.28 24.48 -24.24
CA TRP A 921 13.69 23.10 -23.97
C TRP A 921 14.54 22.98 -22.72
N GLU A 922 14.55 21.79 -22.14
CA GLU A 922 15.30 21.46 -20.92
C GLU A 922 15.80 20.02 -20.98
N VAL A 923 17.00 19.79 -20.44
CA VAL A 923 17.60 18.46 -20.30
C VAL A 923 18.03 18.28 -18.85
N ASN A 924 17.61 17.19 -18.21
CA ASN A 924 18.06 16.83 -16.87
C ASN A 924 18.69 15.44 -16.86
N VAL A 925 19.81 15.31 -16.16
CA VAL A 925 20.45 14.04 -15.82
C VAL A 925 20.34 13.85 -14.32
N ASN A 926 19.64 12.80 -13.88
CA ASN A 926 19.45 12.45 -12.48
C ASN A 926 20.14 11.13 -12.16
N VAL A 927 20.78 11.04 -11.00
CA VAL A 927 21.43 9.84 -10.48
C VAL A 927 20.92 9.60 -9.06
N THR A 928 20.17 8.52 -8.89
CA THR A 928 19.71 8.06 -7.57
C THR A 928 20.76 7.14 -6.96
N ASN A 929 21.01 7.27 -5.65
CA ASN A 929 21.97 6.49 -4.89
C ASN A 929 23.36 6.42 -5.56
N ILE A 930 24.00 7.58 -5.70
CA ILE A 930 25.30 7.78 -6.34
C ILE A 930 26.35 6.80 -5.81
N PHE A 931 26.34 6.50 -4.50
CA PHE A 931 27.31 5.60 -3.89
C PHE A 931 26.93 4.12 -3.93
N ASN A 932 25.75 3.77 -4.46
CA ASN A 932 25.19 2.41 -4.41
C ASN A 932 25.22 1.87 -2.98
N THR A 933 24.89 2.74 -2.01
CA THR A 933 24.80 2.36 -0.60
C THR A 933 23.71 1.31 -0.45
N GLU A 934 24.00 0.27 0.32
CA GLU A 934 23.01 -0.73 0.65
C GLU A 934 22.04 -0.17 1.69
N ILE A 935 20.77 -0.14 1.32
CA ILE A 935 19.68 0.24 2.21
C ILE A 935 18.52 -0.71 1.96
N TRP A 936 17.81 -1.06 3.02
CA TRP A 936 16.77 -2.07 3.02
C TRP A 936 15.45 -1.50 3.52
N ASN A 937 14.36 -2.05 3.00
CA ASN A 937 13.00 -1.84 3.50
C ASN A 937 12.38 -3.19 3.87
N ARG A 938 11.37 -3.15 4.72
CA ARG A 938 10.47 -4.28 4.92
C ARG A 938 9.54 -4.38 3.71
N GLY A 939 9.58 -5.52 3.03
CA GLY A 939 8.68 -5.85 1.93
C GLY A 939 7.33 -6.36 2.45
N SER A 940 6.71 -7.28 1.70
CA SER A 940 5.50 -7.95 2.19
C SER A 940 5.81 -8.99 3.26
N PHE A 941 4.96 -9.06 4.28
CA PHE A 941 5.13 -9.95 5.44
C PHE A 941 6.43 -9.66 6.22
N TYR A 942 7.41 -10.55 6.13
CA TYR A 942 8.72 -10.52 6.79
C TYR A 942 9.87 -10.49 5.76
N TRP A 943 9.52 -10.31 4.49
CA TRP A 943 10.49 -10.25 3.40
C TRP A 943 11.25 -8.94 3.42
N LEU A 944 12.43 -8.97 2.82
CA LEU A 944 13.31 -7.82 2.69
C LEU A 944 13.38 -7.40 1.23
N ASP A 945 13.42 -6.10 1.02
CA ASP A 945 13.68 -5.53 -0.30
C ASP A 945 14.77 -4.46 -0.25
N PRO A 946 15.72 -4.48 -1.20
CA PRO A 946 16.64 -3.37 -1.39
C PRO A 946 15.88 -2.10 -1.74
N LYS A 947 16.21 -1.01 -1.07
CA LYS A 947 15.64 0.32 -1.27
C LYS A 947 16.63 1.19 -2.05
N PHE A 948 16.13 2.19 -2.79
CA PHE A 948 16.91 3.15 -3.59
C PHE A 948 18.06 2.53 -4.40
N ILE A 949 17.74 1.63 -5.32
CA ILE A 949 18.74 1.07 -6.24
C ILE A 949 19.40 2.17 -7.08
N ARG A 950 20.74 2.09 -7.26
CA ARG A 950 21.46 3.03 -8.13
C ARG A 950 20.84 3.02 -9.52
N SER A 951 20.45 4.20 -9.99
CA SER A 951 19.83 4.38 -11.30
C SER A 951 20.17 5.74 -11.89
N PHE A 952 20.18 5.80 -13.21
CA PHE A 952 20.44 6.97 -14.02
C PHE A 952 19.22 7.29 -14.86
N GLU A 953 18.80 8.55 -14.91
CA GLU A 953 17.72 9.03 -15.78
C GLU A 953 18.20 10.25 -16.58
N VAL A 954 17.87 10.28 -17.85
CA VAL A 954 18.00 11.47 -18.70
C VAL A 954 16.60 11.84 -19.18
N SER A 955 16.17 13.06 -18.91
CA SER A 955 14.91 13.61 -19.42
C SER A 955 15.16 14.79 -20.34
N TYR A 956 14.43 14.83 -21.45
CA TYR A 956 14.36 15.96 -22.37
C TYR A 956 12.93 16.48 -22.39
N VAL A 957 12.79 17.80 -22.30
CA VAL A 957 11.53 18.52 -22.32
C VAL A 957 11.55 19.51 -23.47
N ARG A 958 10.45 19.58 -24.22
CA ARG A 958 10.19 20.60 -25.24
C ARG A 958 8.86 21.29 -24.94
N ARG A 959 8.90 22.62 -24.81
CA ARG A 959 7.74 23.50 -24.66
C ARG A 959 7.45 24.17 -26.01
N PHE A 960 6.18 24.35 -26.35
CA PHE A 960 5.75 24.99 -27.59
C PHE A 960 4.51 25.86 -27.39
#